data_AF-A0A1B6MF59-F1
#
_entry.id   AF-A0A1B6MF59-F1
#
_cell.length_a   1.000
_cell.length_b   1.000
_cell.length_c   1.000
_cell.angle_alpha   90.00
_cell.angle_beta   90.00
_cell.angle_gamma   90.00
#
_symmetry.space_group_name_H-M   'P 1'
#
loop_
_entity.id
_entity.type
_entity.pdbx_description
1 polymer ?
#
loop_
_entity_poly.entity_id
_entity_poly.type
_entity_poly.pdbx_seq_one_letter_code
_entity_poly.pdbx_strand_id
1 'polypeptide(L)'
;SVTAMRVLVISVAVFAVLLALPESSGAPACGCGKKVGVRVGSRTRVGGVRVKWVNLGSLVGRPPRNYGETEIDFYSRIFRFGRSKRAFYTRVLKPFSDESESDYVNRINFIFTRVYPKLDCRFNRKYANYLDKYYKLLYARNEDESVNDWLCRVLKRNNENDDEYSVKVECLKKFFTDVDWNKVLIDVKSKDGFILLSSNNGGSSTRSLDEDSDSSDSLTEDEIKKFAKLDTEDDNTYYSRFVSRLSLRRRYLKNYVSALSTLRKFYPGLAIWYSPKYINILKDYYINLYSRLSGETEDIYFKRIITKDDYETDEQCYQRLDLVHQLLPNLGLWYNTKYLGLTQKFYYTTCQKLAGEDENSHFERITKRFDGESETVYINRIGLLKRTLVHLPLWYSKKYLDFTRNFYVTKYCKLSSESEDSYYKRIIGKEDDETDEECVKRVSLLRDLFPNLSVWYDDKYYSVIKSHYTLLYRKLSNEDETTHFQRIVSHPTDESDSAYIKRICLIKKTYNNLPLWYSQKYLDIVKKYYTILCTKTSSESEQSFYKRILTKDNDETEEQCVQRVNLIQLLYPNFPVWYDTKYYSLSKTYIVNWYKKSCDEDETTYFRRITNKFTGESDVVYINRLSLLKETFSTLPLWYSKDNLDFVKQYYITKYSKKSSETEEAQFTRIATKEDGESDEDCAKRVEVVKSIFPNLSLWSNEKYYDLMKGFYPIWYKQLSSEDNIAYFKRITKKSSEETDEVYANRLACIKRSLDNLDLWYDEQFLDMTKRFYNAKYAKGLIETEASWYQRILAKECGENDDKWVQRVELIHILHPNLGLWHDNKYSNLAKPFYQKVYNKLSSEDLETYYKRMTTQYDQETDAVYLARMNVCEETFSSLPLWSNFENFDLLKPYYNLKYAKQAGETDKDYFGRLVARESYDVSDDIYAQRLYLVQLLTSSCDFWYDAQYYEKYTKTFYSLYYRKLESESCDGWLARAITLLPGETNENAIKRVALIKRASGNCGCWTLDALNKVQASQAFSKEYISVIRSSFFVSYSKSSSSSSSSTKSATSEQNEDVVVIQRGGC
;
A
#
# COMPACT_ATOMS: atom_id res chain seq x y z
N SER A 1 4.77 -37.87 22.08
CA SER A 1 4.40 -36.84 23.07
C SER A 1 3.24 -36.02 22.51
N VAL A 2 1.95 -36.22 22.84
CA VAL A 2 1.31 -36.57 24.15
C VAL A 2 1.67 -35.47 25.16
N THR A 3 0.77 -34.62 25.69
CA THR A 3 -0.66 -34.77 26.15
C THR A 3 -1.38 -33.39 26.01
N ALA A 4 -2.60 -33.22 25.45
CA ALA A 4 -3.97 -33.33 26.04
C ALA A 4 -4.26 -32.39 27.26
N MET A 5 -5.47 -31.88 27.59
CA MET A 5 -6.86 -31.98 27.07
C MET A 5 -7.81 -30.94 27.76
N ARG A 6 -9.07 -30.83 27.30
CA ARG A 6 -10.33 -30.32 27.92
C ARG A 6 -10.79 -28.92 27.43
N VAL A 7 -11.92 -28.72 26.74
CA VAL A 7 -13.32 -29.27 26.74
C VAL A 7 -14.23 -28.64 27.79
N LEU A 8 -15.31 -28.00 27.31
CA LEU A 8 -16.58 -27.86 28.03
C LEU A 8 -17.75 -27.87 27.02
N VAL A 9 -18.75 -28.73 27.24
CA VAL A 9 -19.93 -28.96 26.36
C VAL A 9 -21.13 -29.28 27.25
N ILE A 10 -22.26 -28.57 27.06
CA ILE A 10 -23.63 -28.97 27.43
C ILE A 10 -24.57 -28.33 26.37
N SER A 11 -25.02 -29.11 25.36
CA SER A 11 -26.39 -29.71 25.21
C SER A 11 -27.52 -28.67 25.04
N VAL A 12 -28.21 -28.48 23.90
CA VAL A 12 -28.91 -29.37 22.91
C VAL A 12 -30.29 -29.88 23.35
N ALA A 13 -31.36 -29.38 22.70
CA ALA A 13 -32.54 -30.13 22.20
C ALA A 13 -33.63 -29.19 21.62
N VAL A 14 -34.54 -29.54 20.69
CA VAL A 14 -34.58 -30.41 19.48
C VAL A 14 -35.85 -29.96 18.69
N PHE A 15 -35.78 -29.75 17.36
CA PHE A 15 -36.62 -30.45 16.35
C PHE A 15 -36.32 -29.98 14.91
N ALA A 16 -36.35 -30.92 13.98
CA ALA A 16 -36.11 -30.73 12.54
C ALA A 16 -37.15 -31.50 11.72
N VAL A 17 -37.37 -31.08 10.47
CA VAL A 17 -37.89 -31.93 9.38
C VAL A 17 -37.11 -31.61 8.10
N LEU A 18 -36.77 -32.65 7.34
CA LEU A 18 -35.81 -32.64 6.23
C LEU A 18 -36.47 -32.86 4.85
N LEU A 19 -35.64 -32.68 3.82
CA LEU A 19 -35.94 -32.84 2.39
C LEU A 19 -36.19 -34.30 1.95
N ALA A 20 -36.83 -34.46 0.79
CA ALA A 20 -36.64 -35.64 -0.07
C ALA A 20 -36.74 -35.27 -1.57
N LEU A 21 -35.83 -35.84 -2.37
CA LEU A 21 -35.87 -35.99 -3.84
C LEU A 21 -35.61 -37.48 -4.15
N PRO A 22 -35.96 -37.97 -5.34
CA PRO A 22 -34.89 -38.54 -6.18
C PRO A 22 -35.02 -38.30 -7.72
N GLU A 23 -33.85 -38.17 -8.36
CA GLU A 23 -33.32 -38.85 -9.58
C GLU A 23 -34.23 -39.67 -10.54
N SER A 24 -33.94 -39.88 -11.83
CA SER A 24 -32.91 -39.38 -12.81
C SER A 24 -33.23 -39.86 -14.27
N SER A 25 -32.23 -39.81 -15.19
CA SER A 25 -32.22 -40.20 -16.64
C SER A 25 -32.83 -39.22 -17.65
N GLY A 26 -32.28 -38.99 -18.87
CA GLY A 26 -31.02 -39.45 -19.50
C GLY A 26 -30.67 -38.60 -20.76
N ALA A 27 -29.40 -38.63 -21.21
CA ALA A 27 -28.83 -37.87 -22.36
C ALA A 27 -28.97 -38.65 -23.71
N PRO A 28 -28.35 -38.33 -24.89
CA PRO A 28 -27.31 -37.31 -25.22
C PRO A 28 -27.34 -36.63 -26.64
N ALA A 29 -26.29 -35.83 -26.95
CA ALA A 29 -25.70 -35.49 -28.28
C ALA A 29 -26.54 -34.67 -29.30
N CYS A 30 -26.03 -33.82 -30.24
CA CYS A 30 -24.74 -33.15 -30.54
C CYS A 30 -25.03 -32.03 -31.60
N GLY A 31 -24.14 -31.14 -32.08
CA GLY A 31 -22.74 -30.79 -31.76
C GLY A 31 -22.07 -29.90 -32.86
N CYS A 32 -21.00 -29.15 -32.52
CA CYS A 32 -20.04 -28.44 -33.40
C CYS A 32 -20.48 -27.22 -34.28
N GLY A 33 -19.64 -26.16 -34.40
CA GLY A 33 -19.71 -25.26 -35.58
C GLY A 33 -19.21 -23.78 -35.61
N LYS A 34 -18.02 -23.44 -35.10
CA LYS A 34 -17.14 -22.28 -35.47
C LYS A 34 -17.68 -20.96 -36.14
N LYS A 35 -17.32 -19.84 -35.49
CA LYS A 35 -16.63 -18.60 -35.98
C LYS A 35 -17.34 -17.41 -36.68
N VAL A 36 -17.15 -16.24 -36.02
CA VAL A 36 -16.77 -14.89 -36.55
C VAL A 36 -17.84 -14.02 -37.25
N GLY A 37 -18.01 -12.77 -36.76
CA GLY A 37 -18.51 -11.65 -37.56
C GLY A 37 -19.27 -10.54 -36.81
N VAL A 38 -18.58 -9.42 -36.53
CA VAL A 38 -19.10 -8.03 -36.33
C VAL A 38 -20.11 -7.78 -35.18
N ARG A 39 -19.87 -6.70 -34.41
CA ARG A 39 -20.65 -6.32 -33.22
C ARG A 39 -21.36 -4.98 -33.44
N VAL A 40 -22.66 -5.01 -33.71
CA VAL A 40 -23.56 -3.84 -33.71
C VAL A 40 -24.88 -4.22 -33.05
N GLY A 41 -25.43 -3.36 -32.18
CA GLY A 41 -26.85 -3.38 -31.81
C GLY A 41 -27.24 -4.07 -30.50
N SER A 42 -27.94 -3.29 -29.66
CA SER A 42 -29.20 -3.63 -28.99
C SER A 42 -29.31 -4.84 -28.03
N ARG A 43 -29.71 -4.52 -26.79
CA ARG A 43 -30.17 -5.42 -25.72
C ARG A 43 -31.20 -6.49 -26.15
N THR A 44 -31.08 -7.69 -25.58
CA THR A 44 -32.22 -8.58 -25.28
C THR A 44 -32.08 -9.21 -23.88
N ARG A 45 -33.22 -9.44 -23.23
CA ARG A 45 -33.33 -10.30 -22.04
C ARG A 45 -33.63 -11.73 -22.47
N VAL A 46 -33.17 -12.70 -21.68
CA VAL A 46 -33.78 -14.03 -21.51
C VAL A 46 -34.18 -14.13 -20.03
N GLY A 47 -35.31 -14.71 -19.61
CA GLY A 47 -36.38 -15.33 -20.38
C GLY A 47 -37.15 -16.33 -19.51
N GLY A 48 -37.92 -15.84 -18.52
CA GLY A 48 -38.81 -16.67 -17.71
C GLY A 48 -40.13 -16.94 -18.45
N VAL A 49 -40.45 -18.21 -18.69
CA VAL A 49 -41.57 -18.63 -19.55
C VAL A 49 -42.93 -18.27 -18.94
N ARG A 50 -43.71 -17.45 -19.64
CA ARG A 50 -45.18 -17.47 -19.57
C ARG A 50 -45.72 -18.19 -20.79
N VAL A 51 -46.69 -19.08 -20.57
CA VAL A 51 -47.46 -19.73 -21.64
C VAL A 51 -48.04 -18.68 -22.59
N LYS A 52 -47.84 -18.86 -23.90
CA LYS A 52 -48.38 -17.97 -24.95
C LYS A 52 -49.90 -17.94 -24.85
N TRP A 53 -50.45 -16.80 -24.46
CA TRP A 53 -51.82 -16.44 -24.82
C TRP A 53 -51.79 -15.88 -26.24
N VAL A 54 -52.58 -16.47 -27.14
CA VAL A 54 -52.63 -16.05 -28.54
C VAL A 54 -53.17 -14.64 -28.63
N ASN A 55 -52.38 -13.77 -29.25
CA ASN A 55 -52.76 -12.40 -29.59
C ASN A 55 -53.73 -12.49 -30.78
N LEU A 56 -55.03 -12.28 -30.57
CA LEU A 56 -56.03 -12.22 -31.65
C LEU A 56 -55.97 -10.87 -32.40
N GLY A 57 -54.81 -10.58 -32.98
CA GLY A 57 -54.51 -9.37 -33.74
C GLY A 57 -53.78 -9.72 -35.04
N SER A 58 -54.50 -9.57 -36.16
CA SER A 58 -54.18 -10.00 -37.53
C SER A 58 -54.30 -11.52 -37.80
N LEU A 59 -54.80 -11.85 -39.00
CA LEU A 59 -55.28 -13.16 -39.46
C LEU A 59 -56.40 -13.74 -38.58
N VAL A 60 -57.64 -13.39 -38.96
CA VAL A 60 -58.86 -13.83 -38.28
C VAL A 60 -59.27 -15.23 -38.79
N GLY A 61 -59.81 -16.04 -37.90
CA GLY A 61 -60.35 -17.38 -38.12
C GLY A 61 -60.94 -17.89 -36.80
N ARG A 62 -61.85 -18.86 -36.84
CA ARG A 62 -62.45 -19.43 -35.61
C ARG A 62 -61.36 -20.09 -34.74
N PRO A 63 -61.30 -19.78 -33.42
CA PRO A 63 -60.41 -20.49 -32.51
C PRO A 63 -60.73 -22.00 -32.47
N PRO A 64 -59.74 -22.90 -32.47
CA PRO A 64 -60.00 -24.33 -32.39
C PRO A 64 -60.62 -24.72 -31.03
N ARG A 65 -61.52 -25.70 -31.07
CA ARG A 65 -62.01 -26.41 -29.87
C ARG A 65 -60.93 -27.32 -29.32
N ASN A 66 -60.87 -27.44 -28.00
CA ASN A 66 -60.07 -28.47 -27.36
C ASN A 66 -60.80 -29.82 -27.45
N TYR A 67 -60.07 -30.93 -27.43
CA TYR A 67 -60.66 -32.27 -27.48
C TYR A 67 -61.57 -32.50 -26.26
N GLY A 68 -62.82 -32.90 -26.50
CA GLY A 68 -63.84 -33.10 -25.46
C GLY A 68 -64.50 -31.82 -24.89
N GLU A 69 -64.18 -30.64 -25.41
CA GLU A 69 -64.71 -29.37 -24.89
C GLU A 69 -66.18 -29.14 -25.28
N THR A 70 -67.04 -28.85 -24.29
CA THR A 70 -68.44 -28.50 -24.55
C THR A 70 -68.56 -27.13 -25.22
N GLU A 71 -69.67 -26.89 -25.91
CA GLU A 71 -69.90 -25.60 -26.58
C GLU A 71 -70.00 -24.42 -25.60
N ILE A 72 -70.48 -24.67 -24.38
CA ILE A 72 -70.51 -23.66 -23.30
C ILE A 72 -69.10 -23.36 -22.80
N ASP A 73 -68.26 -24.38 -22.58
CA ASP A 73 -66.88 -24.21 -22.13
C ASP A 73 -66.04 -23.49 -23.18
N PHE A 74 -66.19 -23.87 -24.46
CA PHE A 74 -65.57 -23.21 -25.60
C PHE A 74 -65.87 -21.72 -25.62
N TYR A 75 -67.15 -21.33 -25.62
CA TYR A 75 -67.51 -19.91 -25.67
C TYR A 75 -67.18 -19.17 -24.36
N SER A 76 -67.22 -19.84 -23.20
CA SER A 76 -66.75 -19.27 -21.93
C SER A 76 -65.24 -19.00 -21.93
N ARG A 77 -64.45 -19.88 -22.56
CA ARG A 77 -63.00 -19.73 -22.73
C ARG A 77 -62.65 -18.60 -23.70
N ILE A 78 -63.31 -18.54 -24.86
CA ILE A 78 -63.03 -17.54 -25.89
C ILE A 78 -63.57 -16.15 -25.50
N PHE A 79 -64.80 -16.07 -24.98
CA PHE A 79 -65.47 -14.83 -24.63
C PHE A 79 -65.54 -14.60 -23.12
N ARG A 80 -64.40 -14.72 -22.40
CA ARG A 80 -64.37 -14.42 -20.96
C ARG A 80 -64.88 -13.00 -20.67
N PHE A 81 -65.89 -12.89 -19.81
CA PHE A 81 -66.37 -11.60 -19.28
C PHE A 81 -65.32 -11.01 -18.33
N GLY A 82 -64.91 -9.77 -18.60
CA GLY A 82 -64.00 -8.99 -17.75
C GLY A 82 -64.70 -7.78 -17.13
N ARG A 83 -63.93 -6.82 -16.59
CA ARG A 83 -64.48 -5.63 -15.89
C ARG A 83 -65.30 -4.65 -16.76
N SER A 84 -65.47 -4.88 -18.07
CA SER A 84 -66.17 -3.96 -18.98
C SER A 84 -67.15 -4.67 -19.92
N LYS A 85 -68.44 -4.35 -19.76
CA LYS A 85 -69.51 -4.79 -20.68
C LYS A 85 -69.24 -4.34 -22.13
N ARG A 86 -68.72 -3.13 -22.34
CA ARG A 86 -68.39 -2.60 -23.68
C ARG A 86 -67.33 -3.45 -24.38
N ALA A 87 -66.24 -3.80 -23.69
CA ALA A 87 -65.17 -4.64 -24.25
C ALA A 87 -65.58 -6.11 -24.42
N PHE A 88 -66.63 -6.56 -23.74
CA PHE A 88 -67.25 -7.86 -23.96
C PHE A 88 -68.13 -7.84 -25.22
N TYR A 89 -69.07 -6.89 -25.34
CA TYR A 89 -69.96 -6.78 -26.50
C TYR A 89 -69.21 -6.52 -27.82
N THR A 90 -68.18 -5.67 -27.82
CA THR A 90 -67.32 -5.46 -29.00
C THR A 90 -66.58 -6.72 -29.46
N ARG A 91 -66.35 -7.71 -28.56
CA ARG A 91 -65.76 -9.01 -28.94
C ARG A 91 -66.83 -9.99 -29.41
N VAL A 92 -67.93 -10.13 -28.68
CA VAL A 92 -69.00 -11.09 -28.99
C VAL A 92 -69.70 -10.75 -30.31
N LEU A 93 -70.00 -9.48 -30.56
CA LEU A 93 -70.73 -9.01 -31.74
C LEU A 93 -69.81 -8.70 -32.94
N LYS A 94 -68.51 -9.03 -32.85
CA LYS A 94 -67.61 -8.99 -34.01
C LYS A 94 -67.71 -10.32 -34.77
N PRO A 95 -67.91 -10.32 -36.11
CA PRO A 95 -67.85 -11.54 -36.90
C PRO A 95 -66.40 -12.05 -37.01
N PHE A 96 -66.24 -13.37 -37.11
CA PHE A 96 -65.00 -13.95 -37.64
C PHE A 96 -64.99 -13.84 -39.18
N SER A 97 -63.82 -13.94 -39.82
CA SER A 97 -63.68 -13.77 -41.28
C SER A 97 -64.02 -15.03 -42.09
N ASP A 98 -64.04 -16.19 -41.42
CA ASP A 98 -64.40 -17.52 -41.92
C ASP A 98 -65.80 -17.94 -41.47
N GLU A 99 -66.58 -17.02 -40.90
CA GLU A 99 -67.89 -17.29 -40.30
C GLU A 99 -69.03 -16.89 -41.23
N SER A 100 -69.89 -17.86 -41.55
CA SER A 100 -71.13 -17.63 -42.30
C SER A 100 -72.11 -16.75 -41.51
N GLU A 101 -73.04 -16.12 -42.23
CA GLU A 101 -74.02 -15.21 -41.62
C GLU A 101 -74.98 -15.94 -40.66
N SER A 102 -75.38 -17.17 -41.00
CA SER A 102 -76.15 -18.06 -40.13
C SER A 102 -75.37 -18.41 -38.86
N ASP A 103 -74.10 -18.81 -38.97
CA ASP A 103 -73.29 -19.15 -37.80
C ASP A 103 -73.00 -17.95 -36.90
N TYR A 104 -72.81 -16.75 -37.46
CA TYR A 104 -72.68 -15.51 -36.70
C TYR A 104 -73.92 -15.26 -35.82
N VAL A 105 -75.12 -15.37 -36.39
CA VAL A 105 -76.39 -15.22 -35.68
C VAL A 105 -76.57 -16.33 -34.64
N ASN A 106 -76.31 -17.59 -35.01
CA ASN A 106 -76.43 -18.75 -34.12
C ASN A 106 -75.46 -18.67 -32.93
N ARG A 107 -74.21 -18.25 -33.15
CA ARG A 107 -73.21 -18.03 -32.10
C ARG A 107 -73.65 -16.94 -31.13
N ILE A 108 -74.16 -15.82 -31.63
CA ILE A 108 -74.66 -14.72 -30.77
C ILE A 108 -75.87 -15.19 -29.96
N ASN A 109 -76.80 -15.92 -30.58
CA ASN A 109 -77.94 -16.54 -29.92
C ASN A 109 -77.48 -17.50 -28.81
N PHE A 110 -76.52 -18.38 -29.08
CA PHE A 110 -76.01 -19.34 -28.12
C PHE A 110 -75.29 -18.65 -26.95
N ILE A 111 -74.40 -17.69 -27.23
CA ILE A 111 -73.66 -16.94 -26.21
C ILE A 111 -74.63 -16.22 -25.27
N PHE A 112 -75.62 -15.50 -25.79
CA PHE A 112 -76.54 -14.75 -24.93
C PHE A 112 -77.66 -15.58 -24.31
N THR A 113 -78.05 -16.73 -24.90
CA THR A 113 -79.14 -17.55 -24.33
C THR A 113 -78.63 -18.65 -23.40
N ARG A 114 -77.42 -19.20 -23.63
CA ARG A 114 -76.89 -20.37 -22.91
C ARG A 114 -75.63 -20.10 -22.09
N VAL A 115 -74.74 -19.19 -22.53
CA VAL A 115 -73.43 -18.98 -21.87
C VAL A 115 -73.47 -17.81 -20.88
N TYR A 116 -74.04 -16.68 -21.30
CA TYR A 116 -74.10 -15.45 -20.51
C TYR A 116 -75.50 -14.78 -20.53
N PRO A 117 -76.58 -15.47 -20.09
CA PRO A 117 -77.94 -14.91 -20.08
C PRO A 117 -78.08 -13.61 -19.27
N LYS A 118 -77.35 -13.47 -18.15
CA LYS A 118 -77.33 -12.23 -17.34
C LYS A 118 -76.62 -11.04 -18.02
N LEU A 119 -76.06 -11.23 -19.22
CA LEU A 119 -75.39 -10.19 -20.01
C LEU A 119 -76.06 -9.96 -21.37
N ASP A 120 -77.20 -10.59 -21.66
CA ASP A 120 -77.90 -10.37 -22.93
C ASP A 120 -78.19 -8.88 -23.14
N CYS A 121 -77.72 -8.36 -24.28
CA CYS A 121 -77.91 -6.97 -24.68
C CYS A 121 -78.81 -6.81 -25.90
N ARG A 122 -79.31 -7.91 -26.50
CA ARG A 122 -80.10 -7.90 -27.74
C ARG A 122 -81.39 -7.08 -27.64
N PHE A 123 -81.91 -6.94 -26.42
CA PHE A 123 -83.12 -6.19 -26.06
C PHE A 123 -82.82 -4.94 -25.21
N ASN A 124 -81.58 -4.43 -25.23
CA ASN A 124 -81.18 -3.28 -24.42
C ASN A 124 -80.80 -2.07 -25.30
N ARG A 125 -81.65 -1.02 -25.27
CA ARG A 125 -81.51 0.22 -26.05
C ARG A 125 -80.12 0.87 -25.98
N LYS A 126 -79.41 0.74 -24.86
CA LYS A 126 -78.05 1.31 -24.66
C LYS A 126 -76.99 0.68 -25.58
N TYR A 127 -77.24 -0.51 -26.11
CA TYR A 127 -76.30 -1.27 -26.93
C TYR A 127 -76.75 -1.42 -28.40
N ALA A 128 -77.83 -0.76 -28.82
CA ALA A 128 -78.36 -0.82 -30.19
C ALA A 128 -77.27 -0.62 -31.27
N ASN A 129 -76.33 0.31 -31.09
CA ASN A 129 -75.26 0.57 -32.06
C ASN A 129 -74.30 -0.63 -32.30
N TYR A 130 -74.30 -1.65 -31.44
CA TYR A 130 -73.54 -2.89 -31.64
C TYR A 130 -74.36 -4.00 -32.36
N LEU A 131 -75.67 -3.80 -32.49
CA LEU A 131 -76.62 -4.84 -32.91
C LEU A 131 -77.03 -4.73 -34.39
N ASP A 132 -76.62 -3.69 -35.11
CA ASP A 132 -76.98 -3.42 -36.52
C ASP A 132 -76.79 -4.65 -37.43
N LYS A 133 -75.57 -5.20 -37.53
CA LYS A 133 -75.30 -6.40 -38.33
C LYS A 133 -76.07 -7.62 -37.84
N TYR A 134 -76.29 -7.77 -36.54
CA TYR A 134 -77.03 -8.90 -35.98
C TYR A 134 -78.54 -8.83 -36.33
N TYR A 135 -79.17 -7.66 -36.22
CA TYR A 135 -80.58 -7.47 -36.60
C TYR A 135 -80.78 -7.58 -38.12
N LYS A 136 -79.88 -7.01 -38.94
CA LYS A 136 -79.96 -7.11 -40.40
C LYS A 136 -79.90 -8.55 -40.90
N LEU A 137 -79.10 -9.41 -40.26
CA LEU A 137 -79.00 -10.82 -40.62
C LEU A 137 -80.12 -11.68 -40.02
N LEU A 138 -80.48 -11.48 -38.74
CA LEU A 138 -81.56 -12.25 -38.09
C LEU A 138 -82.94 -11.98 -38.73
N TYR A 139 -83.16 -10.75 -39.20
CA TYR A 139 -84.42 -10.29 -39.77
C TYR A 139 -84.30 -9.92 -41.25
N ALA A 140 -83.36 -10.54 -41.99
CA ALA A 140 -83.29 -10.38 -43.45
C ALA A 140 -84.61 -10.80 -44.13
N ARG A 141 -84.93 -10.21 -45.29
CA ARG A 141 -86.01 -10.69 -46.17
C ARG A 141 -85.57 -11.98 -46.86
N ASN A 142 -86.49 -12.92 -47.04
CA ASN A 142 -86.26 -14.07 -47.92
C ASN A 142 -86.43 -13.61 -49.38
N GLU A 143 -85.83 -14.33 -50.34
CA GLU A 143 -85.72 -13.89 -51.74
C GLU A 143 -87.08 -13.64 -52.43
N ASP A 144 -88.12 -14.38 -52.04
CA ASP A 144 -89.50 -14.28 -52.58
C ASP A 144 -90.52 -13.63 -51.60
N GLU A 145 -90.08 -12.98 -50.53
CA GLU A 145 -90.97 -12.49 -49.46
C GLU A 145 -91.44 -11.04 -49.69
N SER A 146 -92.75 -10.81 -49.69
CA SER A 146 -93.30 -9.44 -49.80
C SER A 146 -93.00 -8.61 -48.54
N VAL A 147 -92.95 -7.28 -48.68
CA VAL A 147 -92.69 -6.37 -47.53
C VAL A 147 -93.74 -6.54 -46.43
N ASN A 148 -94.99 -6.86 -46.78
CA ASN A 148 -96.05 -7.09 -45.80
C ASN A 148 -95.87 -8.44 -45.08
N ASP A 149 -95.48 -9.49 -45.79
CA ASP A 149 -95.22 -10.81 -45.19
C ASP A 149 -93.98 -10.76 -44.28
N TRP A 150 -92.94 -10.04 -44.71
CA TRP A 150 -91.77 -9.75 -43.90
C TRP A 150 -92.14 -9.00 -42.61
N LEU A 151 -92.92 -7.92 -42.71
CA LEU A 151 -93.42 -7.18 -41.55
C LEU A 151 -94.19 -8.10 -40.60
N CYS A 152 -95.08 -8.94 -41.13
CA CYS A 152 -95.81 -9.96 -40.36
C CYS A 152 -94.89 -10.97 -39.67
N ARG A 153 -93.79 -11.39 -40.30
CA ARG A 153 -92.83 -12.33 -39.71
C ARG A 153 -91.96 -11.69 -38.63
N VAL A 154 -91.43 -10.49 -38.86
CA VAL A 154 -90.42 -9.88 -37.96
C VAL A 154 -91.05 -9.14 -36.78
N LEU A 155 -92.25 -8.60 -36.93
CA LEU A 155 -92.97 -7.91 -35.85
C LEU A 155 -93.80 -8.83 -34.97
N LYS A 156 -94.08 -10.06 -35.38
CA LYS A 156 -94.80 -11.02 -34.54
C LYS A 156 -94.11 -11.19 -33.18
N ARG A 157 -94.89 -11.05 -32.10
CA ARG A 157 -94.41 -11.30 -30.73
C ARG A 157 -94.14 -12.79 -30.52
N ASN A 158 -92.99 -13.07 -29.91
CA ASN A 158 -92.66 -14.38 -29.35
C ASN A 158 -92.75 -14.32 -27.81
N ASN A 159 -91.75 -14.84 -27.09
CA ASN A 159 -91.72 -14.90 -25.62
C ASN A 159 -91.12 -13.64 -24.96
N GLU A 160 -91.25 -12.49 -25.61
CA GLU A 160 -90.60 -11.22 -25.25
C GLU A 160 -91.55 -10.27 -24.53
N ASN A 161 -91.09 -9.68 -23.41
CA ASN A 161 -91.91 -8.76 -22.62
C ASN A 161 -92.10 -7.40 -23.30
N ASP A 162 -92.94 -6.53 -22.75
CA ASP A 162 -93.35 -5.27 -23.40
C ASP A 162 -92.17 -4.31 -23.64
N ASP A 163 -91.19 -4.25 -22.73
CA ASP A 163 -89.97 -3.44 -22.90
C ASP A 163 -89.03 -4.07 -23.94
N GLU A 164 -88.85 -5.39 -23.92
CA GLU A 164 -88.02 -6.13 -24.87
C GLU A 164 -88.56 -6.01 -26.31
N TYR A 165 -89.89 -6.16 -26.46
CA TYR A 165 -90.58 -5.98 -27.73
C TYR A 165 -90.43 -4.55 -28.25
N SER A 166 -90.60 -3.55 -27.37
CA SER A 166 -90.42 -2.14 -27.74
C SER A 166 -89.00 -1.86 -28.25
N VAL A 167 -87.96 -2.42 -27.61
CA VAL A 167 -86.58 -2.27 -28.09
C VAL A 167 -86.32 -3.02 -29.41
N LYS A 168 -86.90 -4.21 -29.60
CA LYS A 168 -86.85 -4.93 -30.89
C LYS A 168 -87.45 -4.09 -32.02
N VAL A 169 -88.62 -3.49 -31.81
CA VAL A 169 -89.29 -2.61 -32.78
C VAL A 169 -88.47 -1.34 -33.05
N GLU A 170 -87.92 -0.68 -32.02
CA GLU A 170 -87.03 0.49 -32.23
C GLU A 170 -85.78 0.11 -33.05
N CYS A 171 -85.19 -1.06 -32.81
CA CYS A 171 -84.03 -1.54 -33.57
C CYS A 171 -84.41 -1.86 -35.03
N LEU A 172 -85.54 -2.51 -35.28
CA LEU A 172 -86.03 -2.78 -36.64
C LEU A 172 -86.27 -1.47 -37.41
N LYS A 173 -86.98 -0.50 -36.81
CA LYS A 173 -87.20 0.84 -37.40
C LYS A 173 -85.90 1.59 -37.71
N LYS A 174 -84.86 1.40 -36.88
CA LYS A 174 -83.55 2.05 -37.05
C LYS A 174 -82.69 1.41 -38.14
N PHE A 175 -82.76 0.10 -38.34
CA PHE A 175 -81.83 -0.64 -39.21
C PHE A 175 -82.40 -0.97 -40.60
N PHE A 176 -83.72 -1.02 -40.75
CA PHE A 176 -84.43 -1.24 -42.02
C PHE A 176 -85.14 0.05 -42.45
N THR A 177 -84.38 1.02 -42.95
CA THR A 177 -84.88 2.34 -43.36
C THR A 177 -85.54 2.36 -44.74
N ASP A 178 -85.48 1.24 -45.47
CA ASP A 178 -86.09 1.02 -46.79
C ASP A 178 -87.56 0.54 -46.68
N VAL A 179 -88.07 0.38 -45.47
CA VAL A 179 -89.45 -0.04 -45.18
C VAL A 179 -90.31 1.17 -44.86
N ASP A 180 -91.50 1.23 -45.46
CA ASP A 180 -92.52 2.23 -45.12
C ASP A 180 -93.20 1.90 -43.78
N TRP A 181 -92.55 2.30 -42.69
CA TRP A 181 -93.03 2.11 -41.33
C TRP A 181 -94.34 2.84 -41.00
N ASN A 182 -94.81 3.75 -41.86
CA ASN A 182 -96.11 4.41 -41.66
C ASN A 182 -97.29 3.45 -41.90
N LYS A 183 -97.06 2.32 -42.59
CA LYS A 183 -98.04 1.23 -42.73
C LYS A 183 -98.16 0.37 -41.48
N VAL A 184 -97.42 0.65 -40.41
CA VAL A 184 -97.36 -0.18 -39.20
C VAL A 184 -97.71 0.63 -37.95
N LEU A 185 -98.86 0.34 -37.36
CA LEU A 185 -99.21 0.82 -36.02
C LEU A 185 -98.78 -0.23 -35.00
N ILE A 186 -97.96 0.17 -34.02
CA ILE A 186 -97.40 -0.74 -33.01
C ILE A 186 -98.32 -0.74 -31.79
N ASP A 187 -98.89 -1.90 -31.46
CA ASP A 187 -99.68 -2.11 -30.24
C ASP A 187 -98.96 -3.09 -29.32
N VAL A 188 -98.21 -2.52 -28.38
CA VAL A 188 -97.42 -3.23 -27.36
C VAL A 188 -98.29 -4.06 -26.41
N LYS A 189 -99.62 -3.89 -26.38
CA LYS A 189 -100.53 -4.70 -25.54
C LYS A 189 -101.27 -5.81 -26.30
N SER A 190 -101.27 -5.76 -27.63
CA SER A 190 -101.87 -6.82 -28.46
C SER A 190 -101.05 -8.11 -28.43
N LYS A 191 -101.71 -9.25 -28.68
CA LYS A 191 -101.08 -10.58 -28.74
C LYS A 191 -100.09 -10.71 -29.90
N ASP A 192 -100.37 -10.04 -31.02
CA ASP A 192 -99.55 -10.09 -32.23
C ASP A 192 -98.51 -8.96 -32.31
N GLY A 193 -98.77 -7.83 -31.64
CA GLY A 193 -97.82 -6.73 -31.40
C GLY A 193 -97.91 -5.52 -32.35
N PHE A 194 -98.69 -5.61 -33.43
CA PHE A 194 -98.77 -4.59 -34.47
C PHE A 194 -100.06 -4.74 -35.32
N ILE A 195 -100.39 -3.69 -36.08
CA ILE A 195 -101.48 -3.64 -37.05
C ILE A 195 -100.94 -3.06 -38.37
N LEU A 196 -101.25 -3.70 -39.50
CA LEU A 196 -100.93 -3.17 -40.84
C LEU A 196 -102.06 -2.28 -41.35
N LEU A 197 -101.71 -1.06 -41.79
CA LEU A 197 -102.62 -0.10 -42.39
C LEU A 197 -102.64 -0.29 -43.91
N SER A 198 -103.76 -0.82 -44.42
CA SER A 198 -103.98 -0.99 -45.85
C SER A 198 -104.22 0.35 -46.55
N SER A 199 -103.56 0.56 -47.68
CA SER A 199 -103.65 1.81 -48.44
C SER A 199 -104.98 1.93 -49.18
N ASN A 200 -105.77 2.97 -48.89
CA ASN A 200 -106.43 3.77 -49.94
C ASN A 200 -107.05 5.08 -49.43
N ASN A 201 -107.20 6.01 -50.38
CA ASN A 201 -107.92 7.28 -50.34
C ASN A 201 -107.34 8.39 -49.45
N GLY A 202 -106.58 9.29 -50.10
CA GLY A 202 -106.15 10.56 -49.52
C GLY A 202 -107.21 11.67 -49.64
N GLY A 203 -106.97 12.77 -48.94
CA GLY A 203 -107.77 14.00 -48.97
C GLY A 203 -106.92 15.16 -48.48
N SER A 204 -106.48 16.01 -49.40
CA SER A 204 -105.52 17.10 -49.15
C SER A 204 -106.05 18.17 -48.21
N SER A 205 -105.22 18.62 -47.27
CA SER A 205 -105.15 20.05 -46.94
C SER A 205 -103.78 20.42 -46.37
N THR A 206 -103.10 21.33 -47.04
CA THR A 206 -101.84 21.94 -46.59
C THR A 206 -102.08 22.87 -45.40
N ARG A 207 -101.30 22.72 -44.33
CA ARG A 207 -101.02 23.83 -43.41
C ARG A 207 -99.58 23.78 -42.92
N SER A 208 -98.93 24.94 -42.96
CA SER A 208 -97.62 25.19 -42.39
C SER A 208 -97.65 24.99 -40.88
N LEU A 209 -96.55 24.48 -40.33
CA LEU A 209 -96.21 24.60 -38.91
C LEU A 209 -95.02 25.55 -38.82
N ASP A 210 -95.34 26.85 -38.92
CA ASP A 210 -94.54 27.87 -38.26
C ASP A 210 -94.84 27.81 -36.75
N GLU A 211 -93.83 28.09 -35.93
CA GLU A 211 -93.93 28.44 -34.51
C GLU A 211 -94.73 27.49 -33.58
N ASP A 212 -94.08 26.42 -33.12
CA ASP A 212 -94.48 25.78 -31.86
C ASP A 212 -94.17 26.74 -30.69
N SER A 213 -95.26 27.35 -30.21
CA SER A 213 -95.34 28.36 -29.16
C SER A 213 -94.62 27.98 -27.85
N ASP A 214 -93.99 28.99 -27.24
CA ASP A 214 -93.37 28.95 -25.92
C ASP A 214 -94.44 28.76 -24.82
N SER A 215 -94.81 27.52 -24.50
CA SER A 215 -95.60 27.24 -23.30
C SER A 215 -94.71 27.25 -22.04
N SER A 216 -94.70 28.40 -21.37
CA SER A 216 -94.06 28.59 -20.07
C SER A 216 -94.76 27.75 -18.98
N ASP A 217 -94.35 26.50 -18.84
CA ASP A 217 -94.79 25.58 -17.77
C ASP A 217 -94.04 25.87 -16.44
N SER A 218 -94.05 27.14 -16.04
CA SER A 218 -93.51 27.63 -14.77
C SER A 218 -94.49 27.34 -13.63
N LEU A 219 -93.98 26.88 -12.48
CA LEU A 219 -94.81 26.67 -11.28
C LEU A 219 -95.50 27.98 -10.87
N THR A 220 -96.81 27.94 -10.73
CA THR A 220 -97.61 29.06 -10.20
C THR A 220 -97.39 29.24 -8.70
N GLU A 221 -97.60 30.44 -8.17
CA GLU A 221 -97.35 30.75 -6.75
C GLU A 221 -98.18 29.87 -5.79
N ASP A 222 -99.40 29.49 -6.20
CA ASP A 222 -100.25 28.56 -5.45
C ASP A 222 -99.86 27.08 -5.60
N GLU A 223 -99.12 26.70 -6.65
CA GLU A 223 -98.45 25.40 -6.69
C GLU A 223 -97.23 25.39 -5.76
N ILE A 224 -96.46 26.47 -5.70
CA ILE A 224 -95.26 26.60 -4.86
C ILE A 224 -95.62 26.46 -3.38
N LYS A 225 -96.69 27.11 -2.91
CA LYS A 225 -97.19 26.98 -1.51
C LYS A 225 -97.42 25.52 -1.09
N LYS A 226 -97.80 24.63 -2.02
CA LYS A 226 -98.03 23.20 -1.72
C LYS A 226 -96.74 22.47 -1.33
N PHE A 227 -95.56 23.00 -1.67
CA PHE A 227 -94.24 22.45 -1.32
C PHE A 227 -93.71 22.90 0.05
N ALA A 228 -94.46 23.72 0.81
CA ALA A 228 -94.14 24.00 2.21
C ALA A 228 -94.09 22.69 3.05
N LYS A 229 -93.19 22.65 4.04
CA LYS A 229 -93.09 21.56 5.02
C LYS A 229 -94.33 21.54 5.91
N LEU A 230 -94.85 20.35 6.22
CA LEU A 230 -95.95 20.16 7.16
C LEU A 230 -95.39 19.96 8.59
N ASP A 231 -96.13 20.37 9.61
CA ASP A 231 -95.69 20.26 11.01
C ASP A 231 -95.55 18.80 11.49
N THR A 232 -96.13 17.85 10.75
CA THR A 232 -96.22 16.42 11.10
C THR A 232 -95.16 15.53 10.42
N GLU A 233 -94.24 16.08 9.62
CA GLU A 233 -93.25 15.28 8.86
C GLU A 233 -91.79 15.62 9.25
N ASP A 234 -90.95 14.59 9.34
CA ASP A 234 -89.50 14.75 9.47
C ASP A 234 -88.85 15.18 8.14
N ASP A 235 -87.60 15.62 8.18
CA ASP A 235 -86.89 16.13 7.00
C ASP A 235 -86.74 15.08 5.88
N ASN A 236 -86.57 13.79 6.19
CA ASN A 236 -86.48 12.76 5.15
C ASN A 236 -87.83 12.55 4.48
N THR A 237 -88.91 12.51 5.27
CA THR A 237 -90.28 12.40 4.77
C THR A 237 -90.65 13.62 3.92
N TYR A 238 -90.33 14.83 4.40
CA TYR A 238 -90.52 16.07 3.66
C TYR A 238 -89.78 16.07 2.32
N TYR A 239 -88.47 15.82 2.31
CA TYR A 239 -87.69 15.84 1.07
C TYR A 239 -88.06 14.69 0.12
N SER A 240 -88.52 13.54 0.63
CA SER A 240 -89.09 12.47 -0.20
C SER A 240 -90.43 12.90 -0.85
N ARG A 241 -91.32 13.56 -0.10
CA ARG A 241 -92.57 14.15 -0.62
C ARG A 241 -92.31 15.24 -1.65
N PHE A 242 -91.35 16.13 -1.36
CA PHE A 242 -90.91 17.24 -2.23
C PHE A 242 -90.52 16.75 -3.62
N VAL A 243 -89.70 15.69 -3.69
CA VAL A 243 -89.18 15.13 -4.95
C VAL A 243 -90.23 14.27 -5.65
N SER A 244 -91.03 13.52 -4.88
CA SER A 244 -92.08 12.65 -5.44
C SER A 244 -93.12 13.46 -6.21
N ARG A 245 -93.45 14.67 -5.75
CA ARG A 245 -94.35 15.61 -6.46
C ARG A 245 -93.78 16.16 -7.77
N LEU A 246 -92.45 16.15 -7.93
CA LEU A 246 -91.76 16.58 -9.15
C LEU A 246 -91.50 15.43 -10.14
N SER A 247 -91.77 14.19 -9.74
CA SER A 247 -91.55 12.99 -10.58
C SER A 247 -92.31 13.03 -11.92
N LEU A 248 -93.50 13.64 -11.95
CA LEU A 248 -94.30 13.84 -13.18
C LEU A 248 -93.59 14.78 -14.17
N ARG A 249 -93.02 15.89 -13.68
CA ARG A 249 -92.25 16.85 -14.50
C ARG A 249 -90.90 16.28 -14.94
N ARG A 250 -90.38 15.24 -14.26
CA ARG A 250 -89.12 14.52 -14.60
C ARG A 250 -89.15 13.82 -15.97
N ARG A 251 -90.32 13.66 -16.61
CA ARG A 251 -90.44 13.24 -18.03
C ARG A 251 -89.80 14.23 -19.01
N TYR A 252 -89.84 15.53 -18.69
CA TYR A 252 -89.26 16.60 -19.52
C TYR A 252 -88.18 17.32 -18.72
N LEU A 253 -86.92 17.01 -19.04
CA LEU A 253 -85.76 17.42 -18.23
C LEU A 253 -85.62 18.95 -18.09
N LYS A 254 -85.98 19.71 -19.14
CA LYS A 254 -86.05 21.20 -19.10
C LYS A 254 -87.05 21.69 -18.06
N ASN A 255 -88.25 21.12 -18.02
CA ASN A 255 -89.31 21.49 -17.08
C ASN A 255 -88.97 21.07 -15.65
N TYR A 256 -88.32 19.92 -15.46
CA TYR A 256 -87.82 19.44 -14.16
C TYR A 256 -86.75 20.38 -13.57
N VAL A 257 -85.76 20.79 -14.37
CA VAL A 257 -84.72 21.74 -13.94
C VAL A 257 -85.31 23.13 -13.67
N SER A 258 -86.22 23.61 -14.54
CA SER A 258 -86.92 24.88 -14.34
C SER A 258 -87.71 24.90 -13.02
N ALA A 259 -88.56 23.88 -12.79
CA ALA A 259 -89.38 23.76 -11.58
C ALA A 259 -88.52 23.70 -10.30
N LEU A 260 -87.43 22.94 -10.29
CA LEU A 260 -86.52 22.88 -9.14
C LEU A 260 -85.75 24.18 -8.91
N SER A 261 -85.35 24.90 -9.96
CA SER A 261 -84.73 26.22 -9.83
C SER A 261 -85.70 27.26 -9.28
N THR A 262 -86.97 27.24 -9.69
CA THR A 262 -88.01 28.10 -9.08
C THR A 262 -88.21 27.74 -7.61
N LEU A 263 -88.35 26.46 -7.27
CA LEU A 263 -88.50 26.03 -5.87
C LEU A 263 -87.28 26.36 -5.00
N ARG A 264 -86.06 26.27 -5.55
CA ARG A 264 -84.83 26.68 -4.87
C ARG A 264 -84.77 28.19 -4.62
N LYS A 265 -85.33 29.01 -5.52
CA LYS A 265 -85.45 30.46 -5.33
C LYS A 265 -86.48 30.85 -4.27
N PHE A 266 -87.59 30.11 -4.16
CA PHE A 266 -88.65 30.37 -3.16
C PHE A 266 -88.35 29.76 -1.78
N TYR A 267 -87.67 28.61 -1.73
CA TYR A 267 -87.26 27.94 -0.49
C TYR A 267 -85.73 27.76 -0.44
N PRO A 268 -84.94 28.85 -0.45
CA PRO A 268 -83.49 28.78 -0.57
C PRO A 268 -82.82 28.15 0.65
N GLY A 269 -83.39 28.27 1.85
CA GLY A 269 -82.83 27.76 3.10
C GLY A 269 -82.96 26.24 3.34
N LEU A 270 -83.55 25.47 2.43
CA LEU A 270 -83.76 24.03 2.65
C LEU A 270 -82.44 23.24 2.57
N ALA A 271 -82.21 22.39 3.57
CA ALA A 271 -81.02 21.54 3.65
C ALA A 271 -80.89 20.54 2.47
N ILE A 272 -81.97 20.28 1.71
CA ILE A 272 -81.91 19.47 0.49
C ILE A 272 -80.90 20.02 -0.53
N TRP A 273 -80.78 21.35 -0.66
CA TRP A 273 -79.91 22.01 -1.65
C TRP A 273 -78.42 22.00 -1.30
N TYR A 274 -78.07 21.68 -0.05
CA TYR A 274 -76.72 21.89 0.48
C TYR A 274 -76.13 20.68 1.21
N SER A 275 -76.96 19.76 1.71
CA SER A 275 -76.48 18.61 2.48
C SER A 275 -76.10 17.43 1.58
N PRO A 276 -74.87 16.87 1.69
CA PRO A 276 -74.45 15.67 0.95
C PRO A 276 -75.36 14.45 1.16
N LYS A 277 -76.10 14.40 2.28
CA LYS A 277 -77.11 13.37 2.57
C LYS A 277 -78.15 13.23 1.46
N TYR A 278 -78.49 14.31 0.75
CA TYR A 278 -79.52 14.33 -0.29
C TYR A 278 -78.93 14.41 -1.72
N ILE A 279 -77.61 14.24 -1.88
CA ILE A 279 -76.92 14.40 -3.18
C ILE A 279 -77.48 13.49 -4.30
N ASN A 280 -77.86 12.26 -3.97
CA ASN A 280 -78.45 11.30 -4.92
C ASN A 280 -79.83 11.74 -5.43
N ILE A 281 -80.55 12.54 -4.64
CA ILE A 281 -81.87 13.07 -4.98
C ILE A 281 -81.74 14.20 -6.01
N LEU A 282 -80.80 15.13 -5.78
CA LEU A 282 -80.57 16.30 -6.63
C LEU A 282 -79.60 16.06 -7.79
N LYS A 283 -79.09 14.83 -7.95
CA LYS A 283 -78.14 14.45 -9.00
C LYS A 283 -78.55 14.92 -10.40
N ASP A 284 -79.76 14.57 -10.84
CA ASP A 284 -80.24 14.97 -12.17
C ASP A 284 -80.48 16.47 -12.29
N TYR A 285 -80.75 17.16 -11.18
CA TYR A 285 -80.95 18.61 -11.16
C TYR A 285 -79.63 19.34 -11.42
N TYR A 286 -78.61 19.11 -10.58
CA TYR A 286 -77.33 19.84 -10.70
C TYR A 286 -76.55 19.48 -11.98
N ILE A 287 -76.59 18.21 -12.42
CA ILE A 287 -75.92 17.80 -13.67
C ILE A 287 -76.49 18.55 -14.89
N ASN A 288 -77.80 18.84 -14.90
CA ASN A 288 -78.43 19.49 -16.04
C ASN A 288 -78.49 21.02 -15.90
N LEU A 289 -78.65 21.55 -14.69
CA LEU A 289 -78.51 22.98 -14.39
C LEU A 289 -77.12 23.52 -14.81
N TYR A 290 -76.08 22.77 -14.46
CA TYR A 290 -74.70 23.06 -14.84
C TYR A 290 -74.26 22.21 -16.03
N SER A 291 -75.16 21.92 -16.97
CA SER A 291 -74.75 21.50 -18.31
C SER A 291 -74.18 22.72 -19.07
N ARG A 292 -73.22 22.49 -19.96
CA ARG A 292 -72.60 23.55 -20.77
C ARG A 292 -73.55 23.98 -21.90
N LEU A 293 -73.77 25.29 -22.04
CA LEU A 293 -74.68 25.85 -23.04
C LEU A 293 -74.04 25.89 -24.43
N SER A 294 -74.86 25.94 -25.48
CA SER A 294 -74.36 26.06 -26.86
C SER A 294 -73.63 27.39 -27.04
N GLY A 295 -72.43 27.35 -27.64
CA GLY A 295 -71.56 28.52 -27.81
C GLY A 295 -70.83 29.00 -26.54
N GLU A 296 -71.11 28.45 -25.36
CA GLU A 296 -70.49 28.87 -24.10
C GLU A 296 -69.00 28.49 -24.06
N THR A 297 -68.12 29.44 -23.80
CA THR A 297 -66.68 29.17 -23.58
C THR A 297 -66.46 28.50 -22.22
N GLU A 298 -65.35 27.77 -22.06
CA GLU A 298 -65.05 27.07 -20.80
C GLU A 298 -64.94 28.04 -19.61
N ASP A 299 -64.39 29.24 -19.85
CA ASP A 299 -64.21 30.28 -18.83
C ASP A 299 -65.55 30.87 -18.36
N ILE A 300 -66.51 31.05 -19.28
CA ILE A 300 -67.87 31.53 -18.95
C ILE A 300 -68.63 30.44 -18.20
N TYR A 301 -68.56 29.19 -18.69
CA TYR A 301 -69.19 28.03 -18.08
C TYR A 301 -68.74 27.80 -16.63
N PHE A 302 -67.43 27.84 -16.38
CA PHE A 302 -66.87 27.67 -15.04
C PHE A 302 -67.15 28.85 -14.11
N LYS A 303 -67.18 30.08 -14.61
CA LYS A 303 -67.67 31.23 -13.84
C LYS A 303 -69.13 31.04 -13.44
N ARG A 304 -70.02 30.64 -14.36
CA ARG A 304 -71.45 30.40 -14.09
C ARG A 304 -71.70 29.36 -13.01
N ILE A 305 -70.82 28.37 -12.83
CA ILE A 305 -70.91 27.39 -11.73
C ILE A 305 -70.57 28.04 -10.39
N ILE A 306 -69.47 28.80 -10.32
CA ILE A 306 -68.91 29.37 -9.08
C ILE A 306 -69.61 30.66 -8.64
N THR A 307 -70.26 31.37 -9.54
CA THR A 307 -71.11 32.52 -9.18
C THR A 307 -72.12 32.12 -8.11
N LYS A 308 -72.22 32.95 -7.07
CA LYS A 308 -73.23 32.84 -6.02
C LYS A 308 -74.56 33.34 -6.55
N ASP A 309 -75.64 32.59 -6.32
CA ASP A 309 -76.99 33.05 -6.65
C ASP A 309 -77.41 34.15 -5.63
N ASP A 310 -78.19 35.16 -6.06
CA ASP A 310 -78.54 36.34 -5.22
C ASP A 310 -79.26 36.01 -3.90
N TYR A 311 -79.83 34.80 -3.80
CA TYR A 311 -80.57 34.28 -2.65
C TYR A 311 -79.76 33.30 -1.78
N GLU A 312 -78.46 33.10 -2.06
CA GLU A 312 -77.55 32.28 -1.26
C GLU A 312 -76.65 33.12 -0.33
N THR A 313 -76.40 32.59 0.87
CA THR A 313 -75.25 33.03 1.67
C THR A 313 -73.93 32.51 1.07
N ASP A 314 -72.79 33.10 1.44
CA ASP A 314 -71.47 32.61 1.00
C ASP A 314 -71.26 31.13 1.41
N GLU A 315 -71.71 30.75 2.62
CA GLU A 315 -71.64 29.37 3.12
C GLU A 315 -72.52 28.41 2.30
N GLN A 316 -73.77 28.79 2.01
CA GLN A 316 -74.68 28.00 1.17
C GLN A 316 -74.12 27.81 -0.25
N CYS A 317 -73.50 28.86 -0.82
CA CYS A 317 -72.80 28.77 -2.10
C CYS A 317 -71.68 27.72 -2.06
N TYR A 318 -70.83 27.73 -1.03
CA TYR A 318 -69.76 26.72 -0.91
C TYR A 318 -70.28 25.31 -0.66
N GLN A 319 -71.36 25.14 0.12
CA GLN A 319 -72.01 23.84 0.30
C GLN A 319 -72.60 23.30 -1.01
N ARG A 320 -73.28 24.16 -1.80
CA ARG A 320 -73.72 23.81 -3.16
C ARG A 320 -72.55 23.43 -4.06
N LEU A 321 -71.47 24.21 -4.04
CA LEU A 321 -70.29 23.93 -4.86
C LEU A 321 -69.64 22.60 -4.48
N ASP A 322 -69.65 22.20 -3.21
CA ASP A 322 -69.19 20.89 -2.78
C ASP A 322 -70.10 19.75 -3.30
N LEU A 323 -71.43 19.92 -3.31
CA LEU A 323 -72.33 18.96 -3.97
C LEU A 323 -72.05 18.85 -5.48
N VAL A 324 -71.84 19.98 -6.17
CA VAL A 324 -71.53 19.99 -7.61
C VAL A 324 -70.16 19.33 -7.87
N HIS A 325 -69.17 19.55 -6.99
CA HIS A 325 -67.86 18.91 -7.05
C HIS A 325 -67.94 17.40 -6.83
N GLN A 326 -68.70 16.94 -5.84
CA GLN A 326 -68.95 15.51 -5.60
C GLN A 326 -69.74 14.84 -6.75
N LEU A 327 -70.66 15.54 -7.41
CA LEU A 327 -71.43 15.03 -8.56
C LEU A 327 -70.65 15.04 -9.88
N LEU A 328 -69.78 16.04 -10.07
CA LEU A 328 -68.99 16.27 -11.29
C LEU A 328 -67.48 16.39 -10.97
N PRO A 329 -66.85 15.37 -10.34
CA PRO A 329 -65.47 15.49 -9.85
C PRO A 329 -64.45 15.62 -11.00
N ASN A 330 -64.75 15.08 -12.18
CA ASN A 330 -63.90 15.18 -13.37
C ASN A 330 -64.11 16.47 -14.19
N LEU A 331 -64.74 17.50 -13.62
CA LEU A 331 -64.88 18.81 -14.27
C LEU A 331 -63.57 19.59 -14.19
N GLY A 332 -63.11 20.14 -15.32
CA GLY A 332 -61.83 20.88 -15.42
C GLY A 332 -61.61 21.95 -14.35
N LEU A 333 -62.69 22.58 -13.93
CA LEU A 333 -62.77 23.57 -12.84
C LEU A 333 -62.04 23.16 -11.55
N TRP A 334 -62.15 21.89 -11.14
CA TRP A 334 -61.69 21.42 -9.83
C TRP A 334 -60.22 21.00 -9.80
N TYR A 335 -59.58 20.86 -10.95
CA TYR A 335 -58.22 20.29 -11.02
C TYR A 335 -57.28 21.01 -12.00
N ASN A 336 -57.77 21.86 -12.89
CA ASN A 336 -56.91 22.61 -13.81
C ASN A 336 -56.45 23.93 -13.17
N THR A 337 -55.14 24.08 -13.01
CA THR A 337 -54.47 25.28 -12.44
C THR A 337 -54.92 26.59 -13.07
N LYS A 338 -55.31 26.61 -14.35
CA LYS A 338 -55.87 27.80 -15.02
C LYS A 338 -57.04 28.43 -14.24
N TYR A 339 -57.84 27.62 -13.54
CA TYR A 339 -59.04 28.05 -12.81
C TYR A 339 -58.84 28.13 -11.30
N LEU A 340 -57.61 28.00 -10.80
CA LEU A 340 -57.30 28.09 -9.37
C LEU A 340 -57.83 29.38 -8.74
N GLY A 341 -57.71 30.52 -9.43
CA GLY A 341 -58.24 31.81 -8.94
C GLY A 341 -59.77 31.85 -8.76
N LEU A 342 -60.52 30.93 -9.37
CA LEU A 342 -61.97 30.78 -9.13
C LEU A 342 -62.25 29.83 -7.95
N THR A 343 -61.48 28.76 -7.79
CA THR A 343 -61.72 27.70 -6.78
C THR A 343 -60.98 27.92 -5.45
N GLN A 344 -59.99 28.81 -5.37
CA GLN A 344 -59.15 29.01 -4.19
C GLN A 344 -59.96 29.34 -2.93
N LYS A 345 -60.90 30.30 -2.99
CA LYS A 345 -61.73 30.68 -1.83
C LYS A 345 -62.68 29.56 -1.42
N PHE A 346 -63.22 28.80 -2.39
CA PHE A 346 -64.02 27.60 -2.10
C PHE A 346 -63.20 26.55 -1.33
N TYR A 347 -62.03 26.17 -1.84
CA TYR A 347 -61.17 25.19 -1.16
C TYR A 347 -60.67 25.67 0.20
N TYR A 348 -60.32 26.96 0.33
CA TYR A 348 -59.92 27.52 1.62
C TYR A 348 -61.04 27.45 2.67
N THR A 349 -62.31 27.57 2.27
CA THR A 349 -63.44 27.47 3.20
C THR A 349 -63.84 26.01 3.46
N THR A 350 -64.06 25.18 2.44
CA THR A 350 -64.56 23.81 2.63
C THR A 350 -63.53 22.84 3.21
N CYS A 351 -62.24 23.10 3.01
CA CYS A 351 -61.15 22.31 3.58
C CYS A 351 -60.63 22.85 4.93
N GLN A 352 -61.28 23.86 5.53
CA GLN A 352 -61.00 24.21 6.93
C GLN A 352 -61.35 23.06 7.88
N LYS A 353 -60.65 23.04 9.02
CA LYS A 353 -60.87 22.06 10.08
C LYS A 353 -62.18 22.36 10.80
N LEU A 354 -63.05 21.36 10.92
CA LEU A 354 -64.37 21.52 11.54
C LEU A 354 -64.28 21.55 13.07
N ALA A 355 -65.25 22.17 13.73
CA ALA A 355 -65.33 22.20 15.18
C ALA A 355 -65.49 20.79 15.76
N GLY A 356 -64.58 20.36 16.63
CA GLY A 356 -64.53 19.01 17.19
C GLY A 356 -63.87 17.94 16.32
N GLU A 357 -63.44 18.28 15.09
CA GLU A 357 -62.64 17.38 14.25
C GLU A 357 -61.22 17.25 14.81
N ASP A 358 -60.62 16.05 14.78
CA ASP A 358 -59.20 15.87 15.08
C ASP A 358 -58.32 16.12 13.85
N GLU A 359 -57.00 16.15 14.02
CA GLU A 359 -56.06 16.45 12.93
C GLU A 359 -55.97 15.33 11.88
N ASN A 360 -56.12 14.06 12.27
CA ASN A 360 -56.07 12.94 11.34
C ASN A 360 -57.35 12.87 10.50
N SER A 361 -58.53 13.01 11.13
CA SER A 361 -59.82 13.06 10.42
C SER A 361 -59.88 14.22 9.42
N HIS A 362 -59.34 15.39 9.79
CA HIS A 362 -59.22 16.56 8.91
C HIS A 362 -58.38 16.26 7.65
N PHE A 363 -57.21 15.65 7.83
CA PHE A 363 -56.32 15.31 6.72
C PHE A 363 -56.84 14.17 5.85
N GLU A 364 -57.47 13.14 6.43
CA GLU A 364 -58.14 12.09 5.67
C GLU A 364 -59.25 12.67 4.79
N ARG A 365 -60.07 13.60 5.33
CA ARG A 365 -61.12 14.29 4.58
C ARG A 365 -60.57 15.09 3.39
N ILE A 366 -59.44 15.79 3.56
CA ILE A 366 -58.79 16.55 2.48
C ILE A 366 -58.23 15.63 1.39
N THR A 367 -57.54 14.55 1.77
CA THR A 367 -56.87 13.65 0.80
C THR A 367 -57.77 12.55 0.24
N LYS A 368 -59.01 12.44 0.71
CA LYS A 368 -59.99 11.47 0.18
C LYS A 368 -60.21 11.67 -1.32
N ARG A 369 -60.32 10.54 -2.03
CA ARG A 369 -60.68 10.47 -3.46
C ARG A 369 -62.21 10.38 -3.59
N PHE A 370 -62.79 11.10 -4.55
CA PHE A 370 -64.23 11.07 -4.80
C PHE A 370 -64.65 9.88 -5.67
N ASP A 371 -65.91 9.46 -5.55
CA ASP A 371 -66.46 8.37 -6.34
C ASP A 371 -66.50 8.74 -7.84
N GLY A 372 -65.88 7.90 -8.67
CA GLY A 372 -65.75 8.16 -10.11
C GLY A 372 -64.66 9.18 -10.49
N GLU A 373 -63.92 9.73 -9.54
CA GLU A 373 -62.76 10.57 -9.81
C GLU A 373 -61.64 9.77 -10.49
N SER A 374 -61.18 10.21 -11.66
CA SER A 374 -60.05 9.58 -12.35
C SER A 374 -58.72 9.85 -11.63
N GLU A 375 -57.72 9.01 -11.89
CA GLU A 375 -56.43 9.07 -11.20
C GLU A 375 -55.66 10.38 -11.52
N THR A 376 -55.68 10.82 -12.77
CA THR A 376 -55.13 12.11 -13.19
C THR A 376 -55.85 13.30 -12.53
N VAL A 377 -57.18 13.24 -12.43
CA VAL A 377 -57.98 14.30 -11.78
C VAL A 377 -57.65 14.38 -10.30
N TYR A 378 -57.58 13.24 -9.61
CA TYR A 378 -57.19 13.16 -8.20
C TYR A 378 -55.81 13.80 -7.94
N ILE A 379 -54.78 13.44 -8.71
CA ILE A 379 -53.44 14.03 -8.56
C ILE A 379 -53.48 15.55 -8.75
N ASN A 380 -54.17 16.01 -9.79
CA ASN A 380 -54.22 17.43 -10.12
C ASN A 380 -55.01 18.23 -9.07
N ARG A 381 -56.15 17.72 -8.58
CA ARG A 381 -56.92 18.33 -7.49
C ARG A 381 -56.14 18.40 -6.18
N ILE A 382 -55.51 17.29 -5.76
CA ILE A 382 -54.65 17.31 -4.55
C ILE A 382 -53.47 18.27 -4.75
N GLY A 383 -52.95 18.41 -5.98
CA GLY A 383 -51.98 19.43 -6.34
C GLY A 383 -52.47 20.88 -6.15
N LEU A 384 -53.72 21.19 -6.51
CA LEU A 384 -54.34 22.50 -6.24
C LEU A 384 -54.61 22.72 -4.74
N LEU A 385 -54.98 21.66 -4.01
CA LEU A 385 -55.13 21.72 -2.55
C LEU A 385 -53.79 21.98 -1.86
N LYS A 386 -52.68 21.36 -2.30
CA LYS A 386 -51.31 21.70 -1.83
C LYS A 386 -51.00 23.19 -2.03
N ARG A 387 -51.30 23.73 -3.23
CA ARG A 387 -51.08 25.15 -3.57
C ARG A 387 -52.01 26.12 -2.82
N THR A 388 -53.20 25.68 -2.39
CA THR A 388 -54.17 26.51 -1.66
C THR A 388 -53.93 26.47 -0.14
N LEU A 389 -53.54 25.31 0.38
CA LEU A 389 -53.44 25.02 1.81
C LEU A 389 -51.99 24.78 2.23
N VAL A 390 -51.06 25.58 1.69
CA VAL A 390 -49.60 25.43 1.84
C VAL A 390 -49.16 25.35 3.31
N HIS A 391 -49.87 26.06 4.19
CA HIS A 391 -49.60 26.12 5.63
C HIS A 391 -49.88 24.81 6.40
N LEU A 392 -50.57 23.83 5.81
CA LEU A 392 -50.86 22.57 6.48
C LEU A 392 -49.61 21.69 6.56
N PRO A 393 -49.26 21.13 7.75
CA PRO A 393 -48.09 20.27 7.90
C PRO A 393 -48.23 18.94 7.13
N LEU A 394 -49.44 18.59 6.69
CA LEU A 394 -49.81 17.45 5.85
C LEU A 394 -48.86 17.21 4.67
N TRP A 395 -48.42 18.28 3.98
CA TRP A 395 -47.68 18.17 2.72
C TRP A 395 -46.19 17.82 2.89
N TYR A 396 -45.61 18.14 4.05
CA TYR A 396 -44.16 18.12 4.25
C TYR A 396 -43.71 17.34 5.49
N SER A 397 -44.65 16.84 6.31
CA SER A 397 -44.36 16.09 7.52
C SER A 397 -44.38 14.58 7.30
N LYS A 398 -43.31 13.89 7.72
CA LYS A 398 -43.23 12.43 7.73
C LYS A 398 -44.33 11.77 8.58
N LYS A 399 -44.83 12.47 9.62
CA LYS A 399 -45.94 12.01 10.48
C LYS A 399 -47.25 11.79 9.68
N TYR A 400 -47.48 12.58 8.62
CA TYR A 400 -48.72 12.57 7.84
C TYR A 400 -48.55 11.97 6.44
N LEU A 401 -47.40 11.35 6.17
CA LEU A 401 -47.06 10.78 4.87
C LEU A 401 -48.10 9.75 4.39
N ASP A 402 -48.74 9.02 5.30
CA ASP A 402 -49.71 7.98 4.95
C ASP A 402 -50.98 8.55 4.30
N PHE A 403 -51.44 9.74 4.73
CA PHE A 403 -52.58 10.44 4.12
C PHE A 403 -52.25 10.95 2.70
N THR A 404 -50.98 11.31 2.44
CA THR A 404 -50.52 11.82 1.14
C THR A 404 -49.85 10.76 0.27
N ARG A 405 -49.66 9.52 0.79
CA ARG A 405 -48.94 8.42 0.13
C ARG A 405 -49.47 8.15 -1.27
N ASN A 406 -50.78 8.01 -1.43
CA ASN A 406 -51.39 7.76 -2.74
C ASN A 406 -51.14 8.92 -3.72
N PHE A 407 -51.16 10.17 -3.27
CA PHE A 407 -50.85 11.32 -4.11
C PHE A 407 -49.39 11.31 -4.57
N TYR A 408 -48.43 11.19 -3.63
CA TYR A 408 -47.00 11.21 -3.96
C TYR A 408 -46.56 9.98 -4.77
N VAL A 409 -47.01 8.78 -4.41
CA VAL A 409 -46.68 7.55 -5.13
C VAL A 409 -47.19 7.62 -6.57
N THR A 410 -48.44 8.04 -6.80
CA THR A 410 -48.96 8.12 -8.17
C THR A 410 -48.32 9.26 -8.97
N LYS A 411 -48.16 10.46 -8.37
CA LYS A 411 -47.54 11.62 -9.04
C LYS A 411 -46.09 11.35 -9.44
N TYR A 412 -45.30 10.71 -8.58
CA TYR A 412 -43.88 10.44 -8.78
C TYR A 412 -43.57 8.97 -9.12
N CYS A 413 -44.56 8.20 -9.60
CA CYS A 413 -44.25 6.95 -10.29
C CYS A 413 -43.58 7.25 -11.65
N LYS A 414 -42.72 6.35 -12.12
CA LYS A 414 -42.07 6.47 -13.43
C LYS A 414 -43.07 6.24 -14.56
N LEU A 415 -43.13 7.15 -15.53
CA LEU A 415 -44.01 6.99 -16.70
C LEU A 415 -43.42 6.00 -17.71
N SER A 416 -44.28 5.32 -18.48
CA SER A 416 -43.86 4.25 -19.40
C SER A 416 -42.97 4.72 -20.57
N SER A 417 -43.05 6.00 -20.94
CA SER A 417 -42.24 6.65 -21.98
C SER A 417 -41.06 7.47 -21.43
N GLU A 418 -40.89 7.55 -20.11
CA GLU A 418 -39.94 8.46 -19.46
C GLU A 418 -38.56 7.81 -19.28
N SER A 419 -37.50 8.57 -19.61
CA SER A 419 -36.11 8.15 -19.38
C SER A 419 -35.79 8.14 -17.88
N GLU A 420 -34.79 7.36 -17.44
CA GLU A 420 -34.37 7.36 -16.03
C GLU A 420 -33.84 8.72 -15.57
N ASP A 421 -33.12 9.44 -16.44
CA ASP A 421 -32.61 10.78 -16.16
C ASP A 421 -33.75 11.81 -16.01
N SER A 422 -34.73 11.79 -16.93
CA SER A 422 -35.94 12.63 -16.85
C SER A 422 -36.74 12.34 -15.58
N TYR A 423 -36.90 11.06 -15.24
CA TYR A 423 -37.60 10.61 -14.04
C TYR A 423 -36.94 11.13 -12.75
N TYR A 424 -35.62 10.97 -12.63
CA TYR A 424 -34.89 11.45 -11.46
C TYR A 424 -34.83 12.97 -11.40
N LYS A 425 -34.70 13.68 -12.53
CA LYS A 425 -34.84 15.15 -12.59
C LYS A 425 -36.22 15.62 -12.13
N ARG A 426 -37.29 14.88 -12.44
CA ARG A 426 -38.65 15.19 -11.98
C ARG A 426 -38.87 14.93 -10.49
N ILE A 427 -38.21 13.94 -9.90
CA ILE A 427 -38.25 13.69 -8.44
C ILE A 427 -37.52 14.79 -7.69
N ILE A 428 -36.27 15.08 -8.07
CA ILE A 428 -35.36 15.99 -7.34
C ILE A 428 -35.63 17.46 -7.67
N GLY A 429 -36.13 17.76 -8.87
CA GLY A 429 -36.43 19.12 -9.33
C GLY A 429 -37.44 19.82 -8.41
N LYS A 430 -37.19 21.11 -8.18
CA LYS A 430 -38.08 22.03 -7.47
C LYS A 430 -39.35 22.29 -8.29
N GLU A 431 -40.52 22.33 -7.66
CA GLU A 431 -41.76 22.72 -8.35
C GLU A 431 -41.90 24.24 -8.42
N ASP A 432 -42.60 24.78 -9.43
CA ASP A 432 -42.68 26.24 -9.69
C ASP A 432 -43.18 27.07 -8.49
N ASP A 433 -44.14 26.52 -7.73
CA ASP A 433 -44.78 27.16 -6.58
C ASP A 433 -44.20 26.70 -5.23
N GLU A 434 -43.00 26.12 -5.21
CA GLU A 434 -42.38 25.53 -4.01
C GLU A 434 -41.14 26.32 -3.57
N THR A 435 -40.92 26.48 -2.26
CA THR A 435 -39.65 27.03 -1.74
C THR A 435 -38.53 26.00 -1.70
N ASP A 436 -37.27 26.43 -1.49
CA ASP A 436 -36.14 25.49 -1.39
C ASP A 436 -36.28 24.53 -0.19
N GLU A 437 -36.80 25.02 0.94
CA GLU A 437 -37.05 24.19 2.12
C GLU A 437 -38.16 23.14 1.89
N GLU A 438 -39.25 23.54 1.25
CA GLU A 438 -40.35 22.66 0.89
C GLU A 438 -39.90 21.59 -0.11
N CYS A 439 -39.09 21.97 -1.10
CA CYS A 439 -38.47 21.05 -2.04
C CYS A 439 -37.61 20.00 -1.31
N VAL A 440 -36.75 20.43 -0.38
CA VAL A 440 -35.94 19.50 0.45
C VAL A 440 -36.83 18.56 1.27
N LYS A 441 -37.89 19.07 1.93
CA LYS A 441 -38.84 18.27 2.71
C LYS A 441 -39.57 17.26 1.81
N ARG A 442 -40.12 17.70 0.67
CA ARG A 442 -40.77 16.83 -0.33
C ARG A 442 -39.84 15.74 -0.85
N VAL A 443 -38.62 16.08 -1.24
CA VAL A 443 -37.65 15.11 -1.76
C VAL A 443 -37.25 14.09 -0.68
N SER A 444 -37.22 14.49 0.60
CA SER A 444 -37.03 13.57 1.72
C SER A 444 -38.20 12.60 1.90
N LEU A 445 -39.46 13.06 1.78
CA LEU A 445 -40.62 12.16 1.76
C LEU A 445 -40.61 11.22 0.55
N LEU A 446 -40.19 11.70 -0.63
CA LEU A 446 -40.04 10.86 -1.82
C LEU A 446 -38.92 9.83 -1.67
N ARG A 447 -37.86 10.14 -0.91
CA ARG A 447 -36.83 9.17 -0.54
C ARG A 447 -37.40 8.07 0.37
N ASP A 448 -38.22 8.43 1.35
CA ASP A 448 -38.90 7.46 2.23
C ASP A 448 -39.88 6.55 1.45
N LEU A 449 -40.61 7.10 0.46
CA LEU A 449 -41.53 6.34 -0.39
C LEU A 449 -40.83 5.48 -1.45
N PHE A 450 -39.66 5.92 -1.93
CA PHE A 450 -38.90 5.25 -2.98
C PHE A 450 -37.43 5.02 -2.58
N PRO A 451 -37.15 4.28 -1.49
CA PRO A 451 -35.81 4.22 -0.88
C PRO A 451 -34.77 3.49 -1.73
N ASN A 452 -35.21 2.70 -2.72
CA ASN A 452 -34.37 1.85 -3.58
C ASN A 452 -34.01 2.46 -4.94
N LEU A 453 -34.33 3.74 -5.20
CA LEU A 453 -33.96 4.39 -6.47
C LEU A 453 -32.45 4.66 -6.56
N SER A 454 -31.89 4.50 -7.77
CA SER A 454 -30.45 4.70 -8.00
C SER A 454 -30.00 6.15 -7.73
N VAL A 455 -30.88 7.14 -7.90
CA VAL A 455 -30.56 8.57 -7.69
C VAL A 455 -30.00 8.90 -6.30
N TRP A 456 -30.32 8.09 -5.29
CA TRP A 456 -29.83 8.28 -3.92
C TRP A 456 -28.39 7.77 -3.69
N TYR A 457 -27.87 6.89 -4.57
CA TYR A 457 -26.67 6.09 -4.29
C TYR A 457 -25.73 5.86 -5.49
N ASP A 458 -26.11 6.22 -6.71
CA ASP A 458 -25.33 5.98 -7.95
C ASP A 458 -24.73 7.29 -8.47
N ASP A 459 -23.40 7.35 -8.54
CA ASP A 459 -22.63 8.51 -8.99
C ASP A 459 -22.98 8.97 -10.42
N LYS A 460 -23.52 8.06 -11.26
CA LYS A 460 -24.06 8.41 -12.57
C LYS A 460 -25.09 9.54 -12.53
N TYR A 461 -25.85 9.65 -11.43
CA TYR A 461 -26.89 10.65 -11.23
C TYR A 461 -26.48 11.78 -10.27
N TYR A 462 -25.19 11.90 -9.95
CA TYR A 462 -24.64 12.94 -9.07
C TYR A 462 -25.08 14.35 -9.50
N SER A 463 -25.04 14.66 -10.79
CA SER A 463 -25.46 15.98 -11.33
C SER A 463 -26.92 16.34 -11.06
N VAL A 464 -27.78 15.35 -10.83
CA VAL A 464 -29.20 15.54 -10.51
C VAL A 464 -29.40 15.71 -9.00
N ILE A 465 -28.75 14.89 -8.17
CA ILE A 465 -28.92 14.92 -6.70
C ILE A 465 -28.12 16.03 -6.00
N LYS A 466 -27.06 16.55 -6.64
CA LYS A 466 -26.15 17.56 -6.08
C LYS A 466 -26.89 18.76 -5.48
N SER A 467 -27.82 19.38 -6.21
CA SER A 467 -28.57 20.55 -5.76
C SER A 467 -29.37 20.29 -4.48
N HIS A 468 -30.01 19.13 -4.38
CA HIS A 468 -30.74 18.71 -3.19
C HIS A 468 -29.81 18.51 -1.99
N TYR A 469 -28.66 17.85 -2.15
CA TYR A 469 -27.69 17.71 -1.06
C TYR A 469 -27.06 19.05 -0.67
N THR A 470 -26.81 19.96 -1.61
CA THR A 470 -26.36 21.34 -1.32
C THR A 470 -27.35 22.12 -0.46
N LEU A 471 -28.65 21.94 -0.67
CA LEU A 471 -29.70 22.59 0.14
C LEU A 471 -29.89 21.89 1.49
N LEU A 472 -30.04 20.55 1.49
CA LEU A 472 -30.29 19.74 2.69
C LEU A 472 -29.16 19.86 3.73
N TYR A 473 -27.90 19.82 3.28
CA TYR A 473 -26.73 19.90 4.16
C TYR A 473 -26.07 21.29 4.16
N ARG A 474 -26.76 22.36 3.75
CA ARG A 474 -26.28 23.73 3.98
C ARG A 474 -26.09 23.97 5.49
N LYS A 475 -24.95 24.55 5.89
CA LYS A 475 -24.73 25.00 7.27
C LYS A 475 -25.75 26.08 7.64
N LEU A 476 -26.42 25.93 8.78
CA LEU A 476 -27.39 26.90 9.28
C LEU A 476 -26.69 28.09 9.97
N SER A 477 -27.35 29.25 10.05
CA SER A 477 -26.75 30.48 10.59
C SER A 477 -26.44 30.41 12.09
N ASN A 478 -27.12 29.53 12.83
CA ASN A 478 -26.98 29.29 14.26
C ASN A 478 -26.32 27.93 14.60
N GLU A 479 -25.73 27.25 13.60
CA GLU A 479 -25.14 25.91 13.74
C GLU A 479 -23.61 26.00 13.76
N ASP A 480 -22.98 25.40 14.78
CA ASP A 480 -21.52 25.30 14.85
C ASP A 480 -20.96 24.25 13.88
N GLU A 481 -19.64 24.21 13.68
CA GLU A 481 -19.03 23.25 12.74
C GLU A 481 -19.21 21.79 13.13
N THR A 482 -19.18 21.48 14.43
CA THR A 482 -19.29 20.10 14.94
C THR A 482 -20.70 19.58 14.69
N THR A 483 -21.72 20.34 15.06
CA THR A 483 -23.13 19.99 14.83
C THR A 483 -23.42 19.85 13.33
N HIS A 484 -22.92 20.78 12.50
CA HIS A 484 -23.04 20.72 11.04
C HIS A 484 -22.43 19.44 10.46
N PHE A 485 -21.23 19.07 10.89
CA PHE A 485 -20.53 17.88 10.40
C PHE A 485 -21.17 16.57 10.90
N GLN A 486 -21.62 16.52 12.15
CA GLN A 486 -22.40 15.40 12.68
C GLN A 486 -23.70 15.19 11.89
N ARG A 487 -24.37 16.27 11.47
CA ARG A 487 -25.56 16.21 10.62
C ARG A 487 -25.27 15.64 9.22
N ILE A 488 -24.14 16.01 8.60
CA ILE A 488 -23.68 15.43 7.32
C ILE A 488 -23.46 13.92 7.43
N VAL A 489 -22.70 13.46 8.42
CA VAL A 489 -22.34 12.02 8.57
C VAL A 489 -23.41 11.21 9.31
N SER A 490 -24.54 11.82 9.67
CA SER A 490 -25.62 11.15 10.38
C SER A 490 -26.05 9.87 9.65
N HIS A 491 -26.26 8.79 10.40
CA HIS A 491 -26.60 7.47 9.87
C HIS A 491 -27.98 7.09 10.40
N PRO A 492 -29.05 7.20 9.58
CA PRO A 492 -30.38 6.73 9.96
C PRO A 492 -30.39 5.26 10.38
N THR A 493 -31.29 4.88 11.29
CA THR A 493 -31.43 3.50 11.78
C THR A 493 -31.76 2.50 10.68
N ASP A 494 -32.48 2.96 9.66
CA ASP A 494 -33.08 2.11 8.61
C ASP A 494 -32.22 2.08 7.33
N GLU A 495 -31.05 2.73 7.34
CA GLU A 495 -30.11 2.76 6.22
C GLU A 495 -29.08 1.64 6.36
N SER A 496 -28.85 0.85 5.31
CA SER A 496 -27.77 -0.15 5.32
C SER A 496 -26.39 0.50 5.14
N ASP A 497 -25.34 -0.10 5.71
CA ASP A 497 -23.94 0.37 5.56
C ASP A 497 -23.54 0.64 4.09
N SER A 498 -24.04 -0.15 3.14
CA SER A 498 -23.79 0.03 1.70
C SER A 498 -24.49 1.27 1.13
N ALA A 499 -25.73 1.54 1.57
CA ALA A 499 -26.48 2.74 1.20
C ALA A 499 -25.87 3.99 1.85
N TYR A 500 -25.50 3.89 3.13
CA TYR A 500 -24.79 4.92 3.90
C TYR A 500 -23.50 5.35 3.21
N ILE A 501 -22.58 4.43 2.92
CA ILE A 501 -21.31 4.76 2.24
C ILE A 501 -21.56 5.46 0.91
N LYS A 502 -22.45 4.93 0.06
CA LYS A 502 -22.74 5.55 -1.24
C LYS A 502 -23.29 6.96 -1.10
N ARG A 503 -24.23 7.18 -0.17
CA ARG A 503 -24.76 8.52 0.15
C ARG A 503 -23.66 9.45 0.63
N ILE A 504 -22.82 9.02 1.58
CA ILE A 504 -21.73 9.85 2.10
C ILE A 504 -20.70 10.15 1.01
N CYS A 505 -20.40 9.24 0.08
CA CYS A 505 -19.53 9.54 -1.07
C CYS A 505 -20.12 10.64 -1.97
N LEU A 506 -21.43 10.63 -2.26
CA LEU A 506 -22.09 11.69 -3.02
C LEU A 506 -22.08 13.04 -2.27
N ILE A 507 -22.23 13.01 -0.94
CA ILE A 507 -22.15 14.21 -0.09
C ILE A 507 -20.70 14.73 -0.01
N LYS A 508 -19.69 13.86 0.16
CA LYS A 508 -18.27 14.22 0.05
C LYS A 508 -17.98 14.87 -1.30
N LYS A 509 -18.48 14.31 -2.41
CA LYS A 509 -18.34 14.89 -3.75
C LYS A 509 -19.06 16.24 -3.90
N THR A 510 -20.13 16.48 -3.15
CA THR A 510 -20.83 17.79 -3.09
C THR A 510 -20.02 18.81 -2.28
N TYR A 511 -19.39 18.36 -1.20
CA TYR A 511 -18.71 19.17 -0.20
C TYR A 511 -17.23 18.77 -0.08
N ASN A 512 -16.55 18.67 -1.22
CA ASN A 512 -15.22 18.07 -1.33
C ASN A 512 -14.14 18.84 -0.59
N ASN A 513 -14.36 20.12 -0.28
CA ASN A 513 -13.40 20.99 0.41
C ASN A 513 -13.66 21.16 1.91
N LEU A 514 -14.64 20.45 2.51
CA LEU A 514 -14.86 20.54 3.95
C LEU A 514 -13.68 19.93 4.74
N PRO A 515 -13.17 20.61 5.79
CA PRO A 515 -12.15 20.06 6.69
C PRO A 515 -12.53 18.71 7.33
N LEU A 516 -13.83 18.40 7.39
CA LEU A 516 -14.41 17.14 7.84
C LEU A 516 -13.72 15.89 7.27
N TRP A 517 -13.31 15.91 6.00
CA TRP A 517 -12.78 14.73 5.29
C TRP A 517 -11.26 14.56 5.41
N TYR A 518 -10.55 15.55 5.96
CA TYR A 518 -9.08 15.66 5.87
C TYR A 518 -8.40 16.08 7.18
N SER A 519 -9.12 16.75 8.08
CA SER A 519 -8.57 17.23 9.35
C SER A 519 -8.71 16.18 10.46
N GLN A 520 -7.60 15.87 11.12
CA GLN A 520 -7.57 15.00 12.30
C GLN A 520 -8.49 15.49 13.43
N LYS A 521 -8.75 16.81 13.52
CA LYS A 521 -9.68 17.42 14.49
C LYS A 521 -11.09 16.80 14.44
N TYR A 522 -11.53 16.36 13.25
CA TYR A 522 -12.87 15.83 13.03
C TYR A 522 -12.91 14.31 12.85
N LEU A 523 -11.79 13.62 13.10
CA LEU A 523 -11.62 12.19 12.84
C LEU A 523 -12.68 11.31 13.53
N ASP A 524 -13.04 11.60 14.78
CA ASP A 524 -14.06 10.83 15.51
C ASP A 524 -15.47 10.98 14.91
N ILE A 525 -15.77 12.10 14.22
CA ILE A 525 -17.04 12.31 13.52
C ILE A 525 -17.12 11.39 12.29
N VAL A 526 -16.05 11.35 11.48
CA VAL A 526 -15.98 10.52 10.25
C VAL A 526 -15.56 9.07 10.50
N LYS A 527 -15.28 8.68 11.74
CA LYS A 527 -14.81 7.34 12.11
C LYS A 527 -15.68 6.22 11.57
N LYS A 528 -17.02 6.30 11.72
CA LYS A 528 -17.94 5.28 11.16
C LYS A 528 -17.85 5.19 9.64
N TYR A 529 -17.72 6.31 8.94
CA TYR A 529 -17.54 6.34 7.48
C TYR A 529 -16.24 5.62 7.07
N TYR A 530 -15.11 5.97 7.67
CA TYR A 530 -13.84 5.30 7.34
C TYR A 530 -13.80 3.83 7.78
N THR A 531 -14.47 3.45 8.87
CA THR A 531 -14.56 2.04 9.29
C THR A 531 -15.27 1.17 8.26
N ILE A 532 -16.43 1.60 7.77
CA ILE A 532 -17.15 0.83 6.75
C ILE A 532 -16.40 0.90 5.41
N LEU A 533 -15.84 2.05 5.03
CA LEU A 533 -15.05 2.19 3.81
C LEU A 533 -13.80 1.29 3.80
N CYS A 534 -13.11 1.18 4.95
CA CYS A 534 -11.93 0.34 5.12
C CYS A 534 -12.27 -1.12 5.50
N THR A 535 -13.53 -1.53 5.35
CA THR A 535 -13.90 -2.95 5.37
C THR A 535 -13.59 -3.57 4.02
N LYS A 536 -12.80 -4.65 4.03
CA LYS A 536 -12.48 -5.46 2.84
C LYS A 536 -13.67 -6.36 2.50
N THR A 537 -14.10 -6.37 1.24
CA THR A 537 -15.19 -7.26 0.81
C THR A 537 -14.67 -8.69 0.57
N SER A 538 -15.53 -9.70 0.75
CA SER A 538 -15.12 -11.13 0.67
C SER A 538 -14.62 -11.56 -0.72
N SER A 539 -15.00 -10.84 -1.77
CA SER A 539 -14.57 -11.07 -3.16
C SER A 539 -13.38 -10.22 -3.61
N GLU A 540 -12.89 -9.30 -2.76
CA GLU A 540 -11.83 -8.35 -3.11
C GLU A 540 -10.45 -8.86 -2.68
N SER A 541 -9.48 -8.83 -3.60
CA SER A 541 -8.09 -9.17 -3.27
C SER A 541 -7.49 -8.12 -2.32
N GLU A 542 -6.50 -8.50 -1.50
CA GLU A 542 -5.86 -7.56 -0.59
C GLU A 542 -5.16 -6.39 -1.32
N GLN A 543 -4.57 -6.65 -2.49
CA GLN A 543 -3.97 -5.62 -3.33
C GLN A 543 -5.05 -4.68 -3.94
N SER A 544 -6.20 -5.22 -4.33
CA SER A 544 -7.35 -4.43 -4.80
C SER A 544 -7.89 -3.51 -3.70
N PHE A 545 -8.02 -4.05 -2.49
CA PHE A 545 -8.45 -3.31 -1.30
C PHE A 545 -7.54 -2.13 -0.97
N TYR A 546 -6.22 -2.35 -0.91
CA TYR A 546 -5.27 -1.27 -0.68
C TYR A 546 -5.20 -0.27 -1.84
N LYS A 547 -5.32 -0.74 -3.09
CA LYS A 547 -5.47 0.15 -4.25
C LYS A 547 -6.69 1.06 -4.09
N ARG A 548 -7.84 0.52 -3.65
CA ARG A 548 -9.07 1.30 -3.42
C ARG A 548 -8.92 2.34 -2.31
N ILE A 549 -8.16 2.06 -1.26
CA ILE A 549 -7.86 3.04 -0.20
C ILE A 549 -6.94 4.17 -0.70
N LEU A 550 -5.87 3.81 -1.42
CA LEU A 550 -4.82 4.74 -1.86
C LEU A 550 -5.17 5.51 -3.14
N THR A 551 -6.15 5.05 -3.91
CA THR A 551 -6.58 5.77 -5.12
C THR A 551 -7.23 7.10 -4.72
N LYS A 552 -6.82 8.15 -5.41
CA LYS A 552 -7.37 9.51 -5.33
C LYS A 552 -8.78 9.55 -5.92
N ASP A 553 -9.71 10.21 -5.24
CA ASP A 553 -11.05 10.41 -5.80
C ASP A 553 -11.00 11.45 -6.94
N ASN A 554 -11.85 11.33 -7.96
CA ASN A 554 -11.83 12.22 -9.15
C ASN A 554 -11.93 13.72 -8.82
N ASP A 555 -12.63 14.04 -7.73
CA ASP A 555 -12.96 15.40 -7.30
C ASP A 555 -12.07 15.90 -6.13
N GLU A 556 -10.97 15.19 -5.84
CA GLU A 556 -10.05 15.41 -4.73
C GLU A 556 -8.70 15.94 -5.22
N THR A 557 -8.06 16.88 -4.49
CA THR A 557 -6.69 17.33 -4.81
C THR A 557 -5.65 16.30 -4.35
N GLU A 558 -4.40 16.44 -4.79
CA GLU A 558 -3.32 15.54 -4.33
C GLU A 558 -3.10 15.64 -2.82
N GLU A 559 -3.10 16.88 -2.32
CA GLU A 559 -2.99 17.22 -0.90
C GLU A 559 -4.14 16.61 -0.08
N GLN A 560 -5.38 16.73 -0.56
CA GLN A 560 -6.57 16.16 0.07
C GLN A 560 -6.54 14.62 0.10
N CYS A 561 -6.09 13.98 -0.98
CA CYS A 561 -5.91 12.53 -1.02
C CYS A 561 -4.91 12.07 0.05
N VAL A 562 -3.76 12.73 0.14
CA VAL A 562 -2.73 12.44 1.16
C VAL A 562 -3.28 12.63 2.57
N GLN A 563 -3.99 13.73 2.84
CA GLN A 563 -4.61 13.98 4.15
C GLN A 563 -5.66 12.92 4.51
N ARG A 564 -6.53 12.53 3.56
CA ARG A 564 -7.49 11.43 3.74
C ARG A 564 -6.79 10.10 4.05
N VAL A 565 -5.75 9.76 3.30
CA VAL A 565 -5.01 8.51 3.49
C VAL A 565 -4.31 8.51 4.85
N ASN A 566 -3.79 9.66 5.32
CA ASN A 566 -3.28 9.81 6.68
C ASN A 566 -4.36 9.61 7.76
N LEU A 567 -5.60 10.11 7.57
CA LEU A 567 -6.70 9.79 8.51
C LEU A 567 -6.97 8.28 8.59
N ILE A 568 -6.86 7.57 7.47
CA ILE A 568 -6.99 6.11 7.43
C ILE A 568 -5.79 5.43 8.12
N GLN A 569 -4.57 5.94 7.95
CA GLN A 569 -3.39 5.46 8.68
C GLN A 569 -3.53 5.65 10.19
N LEU A 570 -4.07 6.78 10.66
CA LEU A 570 -4.32 7.03 12.08
C LEU A 570 -5.38 6.09 12.69
N LEU A 571 -6.41 5.70 11.92
CA LEU A 571 -7.40 4.71 12.34
C LEU A 571 -6.89 3.27 12.27
N TYR A 572 -6.00 2.98 11.32
CA TYR A 572 -5.50 1.64 11.01
C TYR A 572 -3.96 1.61 10.87
N PRO A 573 -3.20 1.93 11.94
CA PRO A 573 -1.75 2.07 11.86
C PRO A 573 -1.02 0.77 11.52
N ASN A 574 -1.64 -0.39 11.80
CA ASN A 574 -1.06 -1.72 11.56
C ASN A 574 -1.49 -2.37 10.23
N PHE A 575 -2.02 -1.63 9.24
CA PHE A 575 -2.26 -2.21 7.91
C PHE A 575 -0.93 -2.42 7.14
N PRO A 576 -0.68 -3.63 6.58
CA PRO A 576 0.46 -3.94 5.72
C PRO A 576 0.86 -2.88 4.69
N VAL A 577 -0.09 -2.17 4.10
CA VAL A 577 0.16 -1.14 3.07
C VAL A 577 1.12 -0.01 3.50
N TRP A 578 1.27 0.22 4.81
CA TRP A 578 2.18 1.25 5.35
C TRP A 578 3.63 0.80 5.55
N TYR A 579 3.91 -0.51 5.50
CA TYR A 579 5.19 -1.07 5.97
C TYR A 579 5.69 -2.33 5.24
N ASP A 580 4.82 -3.06 4.54
CA ASP A 580 5.16 -4.27 3.78
C ASP A 580 5.64 -3.87 2.38
N THR A 581 6.88 -4.26 2.04
CA THR A 581 7.51 -3.97 0.74
C THR A 581 6.71 -4.52 -0.44
N LYS A 582 5.93 -5.60 -0.24
CA LYS A 582 4.97 -6.14 -1.23
C LYS A 582 3.99 -5.07 -1.76
N TYR A 583 3.61 -4.11 -0.91
CA TYR A 583 2.65 -3.06 -1.24
C TYR A 583 3.29 -1.70 -1.53
N TYR A 584 4.62 -1.58 -1.43
CA TYR A 584 5.33 -0.32 -1.62
C TYR A 584 5.05 0.33 -2.99
N SER A 585 4.98 -0.46 -4.07
CA SER A 585 4.64 0.06 -5.41
C SER A 585 3.26 0.74 -5.49
N LEU A 586 2.33 0.43 -4.57
CA LEU A 586 1.05 1.13 -4.44
C LEU A 586 1.17 2.35 -3.50
N SER A 587 1.84 2.21 -2.36
CA SER A 587 1.91 3.26 -1.34
C SER A 587 2.99 4.32 -1.57
N LYS A 588 3.95 4.11 -2.49
CA LYS A 588 5.09 4.99 -2.76
C LYS A 588 4.70 6.45 -2.99
N THR A 589 3.69 6.74 -3.81
CA THR A 589 3.24 8.12 -4.06
C THR A 589 2.73 8.80 -2.79
N TYR A 590 1.95 8.09 -1.97
CA TYR A 590 1.50 8.58 -0.67
C TYR A 590 2.68 8.80 0.28
N ILE A 591 3.59 7.84 0.39
CA ILE A 591 4.76 7.93 1.27
C ILE A 591 5.63 9.13 0.89
N VAL A 592 5.95 9.31 -0.39
CA VAL A 592 6.71 10.46 -0.89
C VAL A 592 5.99 11.76 -0.57
N ASN A 593 4.68 11.86 -0.84
CA ASN A 593 3.95 13.11 -0.64
C ASN A 593 3.66 13.47 0.82
N TRP A 594 3.52 12.49 1.72
CA TRP A 594 3.25 12.70 3.14
C TRP A 594 4.53 12.96 3.95
N TYR A 595 5.59 12.19 3.68
CA TYR A 595 6.86 12.30 4.38
C TYR A 595 7.86 13.23 3.69
N LYS A 596 7.50 13.97 2.62
CA LYS A 596 8.33 15.09 2.13
C LYS A 596 8.53 16.14 3.22
N LYS A 597 9.69 16.79 3.26
CA LYS A 597 9.97 17.98 4.08
C LYS A 597 9.17 19.17 3.55
N SER A 598 8.53 19.94 4.44
CA SER A 598 7.88 21.20 4.05
C SER A 598 8.89 22.34 3.92
N CYS A 599 8.60 23.36 3.10
CA CYS A 599 9.52 24.48 2.86
C CYS A 599 9.85 25.26 4.15
N ASP A 600 8.88 25.40 5.05
CA ASP A 600 8.99 26.14 6.31
C ASP A 600 9.37 25.26 7.51
N GLU A 601 9.68 23.97 7.27
CA GLU A 601 10.01 22.99 8.32
C GLU A 601 11.53 22.85 8.48
N ASP A 602 12.04 23.05 9.70
CA ASP A 602 13.45 22.83 10.01
C ASP A 602 13.81 21.32 10.04
N GLU A 603 15.10 20.99 10.00
CA GLU A 603 15.53 19.58 9.95
C GLU A 603 15.23 18.79 11.22
N THR A 604 15.29 19.43 12.40
CA THR A 604 15.01 18.78 13.69
C THR A 604 13.52 18.43 13.78
N THR A 605 12.64 19.35 13.39
CA THR A 605 11.19 19.11 13.32
C THR A 605 10.85 18.05 12.28
N TYR A 606 11.46 18.13 11.09
CA TYR A 606 11.26 17.16 10.01
C TYR A 606 11.65 15.74 10.42
N PHE A 607 12.87 15.55 10.94
CA PHE A 607 13.35 14.23 11.36
C PHE A 607 12.48 13.67 12.49
N ARG A 608 12.13 14.49 13.49
CA ARG A 608 11.20 14.09 14.56
C ARG A 608 9.85 13.67 14.02
N ARG A 609 9.29 14.37 13.02
CA ARG A 609 8.00 14.03 12.41
C ARG A 609 8.03 12.68 11.71
N ILE A 610 9.04 12.42 10.89
CA ILE A 610 9.10 11.19 10.09
C ILE A 610 9.50 9.96 10.91
N THR A 611 10.30 10.12 11.98
CA THR A 611 10.66 9.05 12.91
C THR A 611 9.68 8.85 14.06
N ASN A 612 8.66 9.71 14.25
CA ASN A 612 7.71 9.52 15.32
C ASN A 612 6.94 8.18 15.19
N LYS A 613 6.67 7.53 16.32
CA LYS A 613 5.87 6.30 16.40
C LYS A 613 4.39 6.67 16.56
N PHE A 614 3.50 6.09 15.76
CA PHE A 614 2.07 6.40 15.83
C PHE A 614 1.39 5.73 17.04
N THR A 615 0.34 6.36 17.56
CA THR A 615 -0.49 5.78 18.62
C THR A 615 -1.13 4.47 18.15
N GLY A 616 -0.87 3.37 18.86
CA GLY A 616 -1.35 2.04 18.50
C GLY A 616 -0.50 1.31 17.43
N GLU A 617 0.60 1.89 16.98
CA GLU A 617 1.59 1.21 16.13
C GLU A 617 2.40 0.20 16.94
N SER A 618 2.48 -1.06 16.48
CA SER A 618 3.35 -2.06 17.09
C SER A 618 4.83 -1.81 16.74
N ASP A 619 5.77 -2.30 17.55
CA ASP A 619 7.21 -2.11 17.28
C ASP A 619 7.64 -2.70 15.93
N VAL A 620 7.10 -3.86 15.56
CA VAL A 620 7.35 -4.50 14.26
C VAL A 620 6.89 -3.60 13.10
N VAL A 621 5.69 -3.02 13.21
CA VAL A 621 5.16 -2.11 12.18
C VAL A 621 5.98 -0.83 12.09
N TYR A 622 6.33 -0.23 13.24
CA TYR A 622 7.18 0.95 13.33
C TYR A 622 8.53 0.74 12.61
N ILE A 623 9.24 -0.36 12.90
CA ILE A 623 10.55 -0.67 12.29
C ILE A 623 10.42 -0.91 10.77
N ASN A 624 9.38 -1.63 10.35
CA ASN A 624 9.16 -1.93 8.94
C ASN A 624 8.80 -0.66 8.16
N ARG A 625 7.95 0.23 8.74
CA ARG A 625 7.66 1.54 8.17
C ARG A 625 8.93 2.39 8.06
N LEU A 626 9.75 2.47 9.11
CA LEU A 626 11.01 3.23 9.04
C LEU A 626 12.03 2.62 8.07
N SER A 627 12.04 1.30 7.89
CA SER A 627 12.82 0.64 6.84
C SER A 627 12.36 1.10 5.45
N LEU A 628 11.05 1.19 5.23
CA LEU A 628 10.45 1.69 3.99
C LEU A 628 10.70 3.19 3.76
N LEU A 629 10.73 4.00 4.82
CA LEU A 629 11.15 5.40 4.75
C LEU A 629 12.65 5.55 4.45
N LYS A 630 13.51 4.68 4.99
CA LYS A 630 14.93 4.64 4.62
C LYS A 630 15.12 4.26 3.16
N GLU A 631 14.34 3.31 2.63
CA GLU A 631 14.36 2.97 1.20
C GLU A 631 13.87 4.14 0.33
N THR A 632 12.81 4.84 0.76
CA THR A 632 12.22 5.96 0.00
C THR A 632 13.10 7.21 0.01
N PHE A 633 13.72 7.51 1.15
CA PHE A 633 14.48 8.73 1.41
C PHE A 633 15.91 8.40 1.85
N SER A 634 16.56 7.51 1.10
CA SER A 634 17.86 6.94 1.44
C SER A 634 18.98 7.98 1.58
N THR A 635 18.89 9.11 0.86
CA THR A 635 19.89 10.19 0.88
C THR A 635 19.81 11.12 2.08
N LEU A 636 18.84 10.95 3.00
CA LEU A 636 18.73 11.82 4.17
C LEU A 636 19.89 11.59 5.17
N PRO A 637 20.54 12.67 5.66
CA PRO A 637 21.54 12.58 6.74
C PRO A 637 21.03 11.93 8.04
N LEU A 638 19.71 11.83 8.20
CA LEU A 638 19.02 11.15 9.30
C LEU A 638 19.53 9.70 9.53
N TRP A 639 19.80 8.96 8.47
CA TRP A 639 20.14 7.53 8.56
C TRP A 639 21.63 7.28 8.85
N TYR A 640 22.49 8.26 8.56
CA TYR A 640 23.93 8.04 8.45
C TYR A 640 24.79 9.01 9.30
N SER A 641 24.21 10.09 9.84
CA SER A 641 24.92 10.98 10.78
C SER A 641 24.71 10.54 12.23
N LYS A 642 25.78 10.60 13.02
CA LYS A 642 25.73 10.44 14.48
C LYS A 642 24.98 11.59 15.16
N ASP A 643 24.97 12.78 14.57
CA ASP A 643 24.28 13.96 15.13
C ASP A 643 22.75 13.77 15.13
N ASN A 644 22.24 12.94 14.21
CA ASN A 644 20.83 12.60 14.09
C ASN A 644 20.46 11.30 14.83
N LEU A 645 21.41 10.70 15.57
CA LEU A 645 21.24 9.37 16.16
C LEU A 645 20.00 9.28 17.06
N ASP A 646 19.70 10.30 17.86
CA ASP A 646 18.58 10.28 18.80
C ASP A 646 17.21 10.08 18.13
N PHE A 647 17.04 10.48 16.86
CA PHE A 647 15.81 10.26 16.10
C PHE A 647 15.64 8.80 15.64
N VAL A 648 16.75 8.09 15.36
CA VAL A 648 16.77 6.74 14.76
C VAL A 648 17.29 5.65 15.70
N LYS A 649 17.71 6.01 16.92
CA LYS A 649 18.29 5.10 17.92
C LYS A 649 17.41 3.87 18.18
N GLN A 650 16.10 4.07 18.40
CA GLN A 650 15.16 2.96 18.66
C GLN A 650 14.93 2.06 17.44
N TYR A 651 14.94 2.64 16.23
CA TYR A 651 14.89 1.86 14.98
C TYR A 651 16.10 0.94 14.88
N TYR A 652 17.31 1.48 15.05
CA TYR A 652 18.54 0.68 14.94
C TYR A 652 18.75 -0.30 16.10
N ILE A 653 18.38 0.07 17.33
CA ILE A 653 18.35 -0.86 18.48
C ILE A 653 17.49 -2.07 18.13
N THR A 654 16.24 -1.85 17.71
CA THR A 654 15.31 -2.95 17.49
C THR A 654 15.60 -3.72 16.20
N LYS A 655 16.18 -3.06 15.18
CA LYS A 655 16.64 -3.72 13.95
C LYS A 655 17.85 -4.62 14.19
N TYR A 656 18.88 -4.18 14.92
CA TYR A 656 20.16 -4.91 15.03
C TYR A 656 20.44 -5.60 16.38
N SER A 657 19.54 -5.50 17.36
CA SER A 657 19.61 -6.38 18.54
C SER A 657 19.57 -7.86 18.15
N LYS A 658 20.27 -8.68 18.92
CA LYS A 658 20.31 -10.14 18.78
C LYS A 658 18.93 -10.73 19.01
N LYS A 659 18.42 -11.52 18.06
CA LYS A 659 17.15 -12.24 18.23
C LYS A 659 17.35 -13.46 19.13
N SER A 660 16.29 -13.90 19.81
CA SER A 660 16.36 -14.97 20.83
C SER A 660 16.89 -16.32 20.32
N SER A 661 16.76 -16.60 19.02
CA SER A 661 17.25 -17.83 18.36
C SER A 661 18.41 -17.59 17.39
N GLU A 662 19.01 -16.40 17.39
CA GLU A 662 20.05 -15.99 16.44
C GLU A 662 21.44 -16.17 17.06
N THR A 663 22.40 -16.69 16.29
CA THR A 663 23.81 -16.77 16.71
C THR A 663 24.44 -15.38 16.69
N GLU A 664 25.51 -15.19 17.47
CA GLU A 664 26.28 -13.93 17.45
C GLU A 664 26.83 -13.63 16.05
N GLU A 665 27.33 -14.65 15.35
CA GLU A 665 27.77 -14.58 13.95
C GLU A 665 26.67 -14.14 12.99
N ALA A 666 25.45 -14.64 13.15
CA ALA A 666 24.31 -14.24 12.30
C ALA A 666 23.90 -12.78 12.55
N GLN A 667 23.89 -12.33 13.82
CA GLN A 667 23.67 -10.93 14.16
C GLN A 667 24.74 -10.02 13.53
N PHE A 668 26.01 -10.41 13.61
CA PHE A 668 27.12 -9.62 13.09
C PHE A 668 27.15 -9.57 11.56
N THR A 669 26.89 -10.70 10.91
CA THR A 669 26.67 -10.74 9.46
C THR A 669 25.53 -9.81 9.06
N ARG A 670 24.42 -9.80 9.81
CA ARG A 670 23.26 -8.93 9.56
C ARG A 670 23.54 -7.44 9.80
N ILE A 671 24.51 -7.09 10.66
CA ILE A 671 24.98 -5.71 10.84
C ILE A 671 25.88 -5.29 9.67
N ALA A 672 26.88 -6.12 9.34
CA ALA A 672 27.91 -5.85 8.33
C ALA A 672 27.42 -6.01 6.87
N THR A 673 26.33 -6.73 6.64
CA THR A 673 25.75 -6.88 5.29
C THR A 673 25.18 -5.53 4.82
N LYS A 674 25.49 -5.19 3.57
CA LYS A 674 24.96 -4.02 2.85
C LYS A 674 23.45 -4.18 2.59
N GLU A 675 22.67 -3.13 2.85
CA GLU A 675 21.23 -3.16 2.58
C GLU A 675 20.92 -2.87 1.10
N ASP A 676 19.79 -3.37 0.58
CA ASP A 676 19.39 -3.15 -0.81
C ASP A 676 19.30 -1.66 -1.14
N GLY A 677 19.95 -1.23 -2.22
CA GLY A 677 20.01 0.18 -2.65
C GLY A 677 20.96 1.08 -1.86
N GLU A 678 21.68 0.55 -0.86
CA GLU A 678 22.71 1.27 -0.11
C GLU A 678 24.01 1.41 -0.95
N SER A 679 24.82 2.45 -0.73
CA SER A 679 26.20 2.53 -1.28
C SER A 679 27.21 1.89 -0.32
N ASP A 680 28.46 1.71 -0.73
CA ASP A 680 29.49 1.16 0.19
C ASP A 680 29.85 2.18 1.28
N GLU A 681 29.96 3.46 0.94
CA GLU A 681 30.09 4.56 1.89
C GLU A 681 28.90 4.68 2.85
N ASP A 682 27.66 4.53 2.37
CA ASP A 682 26.48 4.64 3.23
C ASP A 682 26.31 3.42 4.13
N CYS A 683 26.67 2.23 3.65
CA CYS A 683 26.81 1.04 4.47
C CYS A 683 27.84 1.26 5.58
N ALA A 684 29.01 1.82 5.26
CA ALA A 684 30.04 2.13 6.25
C ALA A 684 29.56 3.14 7.30
N LYS A 685 28.88 4.22 6.90
CA LYS A 685 28.30 5.20 7.83
C LYS A 685 27.22 4.57 8.71
N ARG A 686 26.31 3.77 8.13
CA ARG A 686 25.29 3.03 8.89
C ARG A 686 25.94 2.13 9.93
N VAL A 687 26.93 1.33 9.56
CA VAL A 687 27.61 0.43 10.50
C VAL A 687 28.37 1.24 11.56
N GLU A 688 28.84 2.45 11.25
CA GLU A 688 29.41 3.37 12.24
C GLU A 688 28.36 3.92 13.24
N VAL A 689 27.17 4.28 12.77
CA VAL A 689 26.03 4.67 13.61
C VAL A 689 25.61 3.50 14.51
N VAL A 690 25.55 2.28 13.98
CA VAL A 690 25.27 1.05 14.75
C VAL A 690 26.37 0.78 15.78
N LYS A 691 27.64 1.01 15.44
CA LYS A 691 28.76 0.94 16.38
C LYS A 691 28.64 1.96 17.52
N SER A 692 28.17 3.18 17.25
CA SER A 692 27.87 4.16 18.30
C SER A 692 26.69 3.77 19.21
N ILE A 693 25.75 2.92 18.75
CA ILE A 693 24.66 2.38 19.57
C ILE A 693 25.13 1.19 20.41
N PHE A 694 25.96 0.32 19.84
CA PHE A 694 26.42 -0.92 20.46
C PHE A 694 27.96 -0.96 20.56
N PRO A 695 28.62 -0.04 21.28
CA PRO A 695 30.09 0.11 21.25
C PRO A 695 30.85 -1.12 21.75
N ASN A 696 30.21 -1.97 22.55
CA ASN A 696 30.83 -3.12 23.23
C ASN A 696 30.65 -4.46 22.48
N LEU A 697 30.21 -4.48 21.22
CA LEU A 697 30.16 -5.73 20.45
C LEU A 697 31.58 -6.18 20.08
N SER A 698 31.84 -7.47 20.26
CA SER A 698 33.09 -8.13 19.86
C SER A 698 33.39 -7.95 18.36
N LEU A 699 32.37 -7.73 17.53
CA LEU A 699 32.46 -7.39 16.10
C LEU A 699 33.47 -6.27 15.77
N TRP A 700 33.61 -5.27 16.64
CA TRP A 700 34.41 -4.06 16.33
C TRP A 700 35.90 -4.19 16.59
N SER A 701 36.32 -5.26 17.27
CA SER A 701 37.71 -5.42 17.75
C SER A 701 38.23 -6.84 17.60
N ASN A 702 37.41 -7.88 17.74
CA ASN A 702 37.86 -9.26 17.70
C ASN A 702 38.26 -9.69 16.28
N GLU A 703 39.53 -10.07 16.10
CA GLU A 703 40.12 -10.50 14.83
C GLU A 703 39.36 -11.66 14.15
N LYS A 704 38.62 -12.48 14.92
CA LYS A 704 37.72 -13.53 14.39
C LYS A 704 36.71 -12.97 13.38
N TYR A 705 36.24 -11.74 13.57
CA TYR A 705 35.23 -11.10 12.72
C TYR A 705 35.84 -10.12 11.70
N TYR A 706 37.16 -10.11 11.56
CA TYR A 706 37.88 -9.22 10.63
C TYR A 706 37.33 -9.28 9.21
N ASP A 707 37.04 -10.48 8.68
CA ASP A 707 36.58 -10.63 7.30
C ASP A 707 35.19 -10.04 7.02
N LEU A 708 34.34 -9.91 8.05
CA LEU A 708 33.08 -9.16 7.96
C LEU A 708 33.32 -7.64 7.95
N MET A 709 34.40 -7.18 8.58
CA MET A 709 34.64 -5.77 8.88
C MET A 709 35.69 -5.08 8.00
N LYS A 710 36.51 -5.84 7.27
CA LYS A 710 37.65 -5.34 6.47
C LYS A 710 37.32 -4.24 5.47
N GLY A 711 36.10 -4.21 4.92
CA GLY A 711 35.66 -3.15 4.00
C GLY A 711 35.42 -1.80 4.68
N PHE A 712 35.17 -1.77 6.00
CA PHE A 712 34.79 -0.56 6.72
C PHE A 712 35.98 0.19 7.33
N TYR A 713 37.03 -0.52 7.74
CA TYR A 713 38.23 0.11 8.33
C TYR A 713 38.87 1.18 7.42
N PRO A 714 39.06 0.99 6.10
CA PRO A 714 39.62 2.02 5.23
C PRO A 714 38.73 3.27 5.09
N ILE A 715 37.41 3.14 5.30
CA ILE A 715 36.45 4.25 5.21
C ILE A 715 36.43 5.04 6.52
N TRP A 716 36.28 4.36 7.66
CA TRP A 716 36.22 4.99 8.99
C TRP A 716 37.53 5.67 9.39
N TYR A 717 38.66 5.07 9.02
CA TYR A 717 40.00 5.57 9.34
C TYR A 717 40.68 6.20 8.13
N LYS A 718 39.91 6.68 7.12
CA LYS A 718 40.47 7.45 6.01
C LYS A 718 41.14 8.74 6.52
N GLN A 719 42.28 9.12 5.95
CA GLN A 719 42.92 10.41 6.21
C GLN A 719 42.05 11.57 5.69
N LEU A 720 41.89 12.61 6.50
CA LEU A 720 41.14 13.82 6.17
C LEU A 720 42.02 14.78 5.36
N SER A 721 41.44 15.60 4.49
CA SER A 721 42.18 16.60 3.71
C SER A 721 42.75 17.75 4.56
N SER A 722 42.33 17.87 5.81
CA SER A 722 42.73 18.92 6.75
C SER A 722 43.76 18.48 7.79
N GLU A 723 44.25 17.23 7.75
CA GLU A 723 45.21 16.69 8.72
C GLU A 723 46.50 16.21 8.03
N ASP A 724 47.65 16.51 8.65
CA ASP A 724 48.92 15.92 8.26
C ASP A 724 49.07 14.46 8.75
N ASN A 725 50.14 13.79 8.34
CA ASN A 725 50.38 12.39 8.71
C ASN A 725 50.51 12.20 10.23
N ILE A 726 51.07 13.16 10.97
CA ILE A 726 51.27 13.08 12.42
C ILE A 726 49.93 13.20 13.15
N ALA A 727 49.08 14.13 12.74
CA ALA A 727 47.73 14.30 13.27
C ALA A 727 46.85 13.09 12.94
N TYR A 728 46.93 12.59 11.70
CA TYR A 728 46.25 11.37 11.26
C TYR A 728 46.64 10.14 12.09
N PHE A 729 47.95 9.89 12.25
CA PHE A 729 48.46 8.76 13.02
C PHE A 729 48.09 8.84 14.50
N LYS A 730 48.17 10.03 15.12
CA LYS A 730 47.65 10.28 16.48
C LYS A 730 46.15 10.05 16.60
N ARG A 731 45.35 10.35 15.56
CA ARG A 731 43.91 10.13 15.54
C ARG A 731 43.55 8.64 15.52
N ILE A 732 44.21 7.83 14.69
CA ILE A 732 43.88 6.39 14.56
C ILE A 732 44.44 5.54 15.71
N THR A 733 45.59 5.92 16.27
CA THR A 733 46.20 5.27 17.46
C THR A 733 45.59 5.72 18.80
N LYS A 734 44.71 6.72 18.82
CA LYS A 734 44.10 7.18 20.07
C LYS A 734 43.30 6.05 20.75
N LYS A 735 43.62 5.75 22.01
CA LYS A 735 42.82 4.90 22.90
C LYS A 735 41.65 5.69 23.47
N SER A 736 40.43 5.12 23.52
CA SER A 736 39.31 5.77 24.22
C SER A 736 39.38 5.54 25.74
N SER A 737 38.68 6.35 26.53
CA SER A 737 38.59 6.18 27.99
C SER A 737 37.82 4.92 28.42
N GLU A 738 37.01 4.35 27.53
CA GLU A 738 36.13 3.20 27.78
C GLU A 738 36.73 1.89 27.23
N GLU A 739 37.83 1.97 26.47
CA GLU A 739 38.46 0.86 25.80
C GLU A 739 39.47 0.13 26.72
N THR A 740 39.37 -1.20 26.84
CA THR A 740 40.39 -2.00 27.55
C THR A 740 41.67 -2.12 26.72
N ASP A 741 42.81 -2.46 27.34
CA ASP A 741 44.06 -2.65 26.58
C ASP A 741 43.98 -3.79 25.55
N GLU A 742 43.20 -4.83 25.84
CA GLU A 742 42.92 -5.92 24.89
C GLU A 742 42.07 -5.46 23.70
N VAL A 743 40.98 -4.72 23.96
CA VAL A 743 40.12 -4.18 22.89
C VAL A 743 40.88 -3.18 22.02
N TYR A 744 41.71 -2.34 22.64
CA TYR A 744 42.62 -1.41 21.96
C TYR A 744 43.60 -2.15 21.03
N ALA A 745 44.27 -3.17 21.55
CA ALA A 745 45.24 -3.95 20.78
C ALA A 745 44.59 -4.66 19.59
N ASN A 746 43.45 -5.34 19.82
CA ASN A 746 42.76 -6.09 18.78
C ASN A 746 42.14 -5.15 17.72
N ARG A 747 41.62 -3.98 18.12
CA ARG A 747 41.19 -2.92 17.18
C ARG A 747 42.35 -2.46 16.30
N LEU A 748 43.51 -2.13 16.88
CA LEU A 748 44.66 -1.68 16.10
C LEU A 748 45.25 -2.80 15.23
N ALA A 749 45.18 -4.06 15.64
CA ALA A 749 45.52 -5.18 14.76
C ALA A 749 44.62 -5.24 13.52
N CYS A 750 43.31 -5.06 13.69
CA CYS A 750 42.38 -4.97 12.56
C CYS A 750 42.68 -3.75 11.66
N ILE A 751 42.98 -2.58 12.24
CA ILE A 751 43.34 -1.38 11.47
C ILE A 751 44.67 -1.60 10.72
N LYS A 752 45.72 -2.15 11.35
CA LYS A 752 47.00 -2.51 10.70
C LYS A 752 46.79 -3.45 9.53
N ARG A 753 45.89 -4.44 9.67
CA ARG A 753 45.61 -5.42 8.61
C ARG A 753 44.81 -4.83 7.42
N SER A 754 44.03 -3.78 7.63
CA SER A 754 43.30 -3.07 6.56
C SER A 754 44.05 -1.87 5.98
N LEU A 755 45.00 -1.30 6.72
CA LEU A 755 45.81 -0.14 6.38
C LEU A 755 47.30 -0.48 6.53
N ASP A 756 47.72 -1.57 5.90
CA ASP A 756 49.03 -2.20 6.06
C ASP A 756 50.17 -1.44 5.36
N ASN A 757 49.87 -0.39 4.60
CA ASN A 757 50.83 0.43 3.86
C ASN A 757 51.16 1.76 4.55
N LEU A 758 50.72 1.96 5.80
CA LEU A 758 51.06 3.17 6.57
C LEU A 758 52.41 3.00 7.28
N ASP A 759 53.30 3.99 7.10
CA ASP A 759 54.61 4.07 7.76
C ASP A 759 54.50 3.96 9.29
N LEU A 760 53.38 4.42 9.87
CA LEU A 760 53.00 4.27 11.27
C LEU A 760 53.35 2.90 11.90
N TRP A 761 53.19 1.82 11.13
CA TRP A 761 53.37 0.47 11.65
C TRP A 761 54.81 -0.05 11.59
N TYR A 762 55.68 0.56 10.78
CA TYR A 762 56.99 -0.01 10.42
C TYR A 762 58.15 0.97 10.60
N ASP A 763 57.89 2.27 10.67
CA ASP A 763 58.90 3.32 10.87
C ASP A 763 59.08 3.64 12.36
N GLU A 764 60.34 3.64 12.81
CA GLU A 764 60.75 3.96 14.17
C GLU A 764 60.28 5.35 14.61
N GLN A 765 60.20 6.32 13.69
CA GLN A 765 59.78 7.70 14.02
C GLN A 765 58.35 7.77 14.62
N PHE A 766 57.51 6.76 14.35
CA PHE A 766 56.15 6.66 14.89
C PHE A 766 56.00 5.62 16.01
N LEU A 767 57.10 5.00 16.45
CA LEU A 767 57.09 3.94 17.46
C LEU A 767 56.44 4.36 18.78
N ASP A 768 56.59 5.60 19.22
CA ASP A 768 55.93 6.10 20.44
C ASP A 768 54.37 6.00 20.34
N MET A 769 53.80 6.19 19.15
CA MET A 769 52.37 6.08 18.91
C MET A 769 51.88 4.63 18.90
N THR A 770 52.72 3.68 18.47
CA THR A 770 52.38 2.25 18.34
C THR A 770 52.92 1.37 19.47
N LYS A 771 53.81 1.89 20.34
CA LYS A 771 54.42 1.18 21.47
C LYS A 771 53.42 0.44 22.35
N ARG A 772 52.28 1.06 22.67
CA ARG A 772 51.21 0.42 23.45
C ARG A 772 50.59 -0.77 22.71
N PHE A 773 50.40 -0.66 21.40
CA PHE A 773 49.89 -1.75 20.58
C PHE A 773 50.90 -2.90 20.48
N TYR A 774 52.17 -2.60 20.19
CA TYR A 774 53.22 -3.61 20.07
C TYR A 774 53.46 -4.36 21.40
N ASN A 775 53.58 -3.64 22.52
CA ASN A 775 53.69 -4.25 23.85
C ASN A 775 52.51 -5.18 24.18
N ALA A 776 51.28 -4.82 23.78
CA ALA A 776 50.09 -5.63 24.06
C ALA A 776 49.98 -6.84 23.12
N LYS A 777 50.19 -6.65 21.81
CA LYS A 777 50.08 -7.70 20.78
C LYS A 777 51.15 -8.79 20.95
N TYR A 778 52.35 -8.42 21.37
CA TYR A 778 53.47 -9.34 21.57
C TYR A 778 53.81 -9.60 23.04
N ALA A 779 52.90 -9.32 23.97
CA ALA A 779 52.98 -9.87 25.32
C ALA A 779 52.97 -11.42 25.28
N LYS A 780 53.72 -12.06 26.18
CA LYS A 780 53.71 -13.52 26.39
C LYS A 780 52.37 -13.96 26.96
N GLY A 781 51.70 -14.92 26.34
CA GLY A 781 50.47 -15.49 26.89
C GLY A 781 50.71 -16.24 28.22
N LEU A 782 49.73 -16.21 29.13
CA LEU A 782 49.83 -16.82 30.47
C LEU A 782 50.18 -18.33 30.46
N ILE A 783 49.76 -19.03 29.42
CA ILE A 783 50.02 -20.47 29.19
C ILE A 783 50.92 -20.72 27.96
N GLU A 784 51.48 -19.66 27.37
CA GLU A 784 52.28 -19.74 26.16
C GLU A 784 53.74 -20.10 26.50
N THR A 785 54.27 -21.13 25.83
CA THR A 785 55.69 -21.49 25.97
C THR A 785 56.57 -20.44 25.29
N GLU A 786 57.78 -20.23 25.80
CA GLU A 786 58.69 -19.21 25.25
C GLU A 786 59.07 -19.47 23.79
N ALA A 787 59.20 -20.75 23.41
CA ALA A 787 59.41 -21.12 22.02
C ALA A 787 58.24 -20.72 21.12
N SER A 788 56.99 -20.94 21.55
CA SER A 788 55.79 -20.53 20.82
C SER A 788 55.68 -19.00 20.72
N TRP A 789 55.95 -18.30 21.82
CA TRP A 789 55.91 -16.84 21.89
C TRP A 789 56.93 -16.20 20.95
N TYR A 790 58.17 -16.67 20.97
CA TYR A 790 59.23 -16.18 20.11
C TYR A 790 59.00 -16.53 18.63
N GLN A 791 58.47 -17.73 18.33
CA GLN A 791 57.99 -18.06 16.99
C GLN A 791 56.88 -17.12 16.53
N ARG A 792 55.97 -16.70 17.41
CA ARG A 792 54.89 -15.74 17.10
C ARG A 792 55.39 -14.31 16.85
N ILE A 793 56.47 -13.88 17.50
CA ILE A 793 57.14 -12.59 17.20
C ILE A 793 57.74 -12.61 15.79
N LEU A 794 58.51 -13.66 15.49
CA LEU A 794 59.23 -13.81 14.23
C LEU A 794 58.36 -14.32 13.07
N ALA A 795 57.16 -14.82 13.33
CA ALA A 795 56.21 -15.20 12.28
C ALA A 795 55.88 -13.99 11.39
N LYS A 796 55.85 -14.22 10.09
CA LYS A 796 55.45 -13.21 9.09
C LYS A 796 53.94 -13.05 9.09
N GLU A 797 53.45 -11.82 9.22
CA GLU A 797 52.02 -11.55 9.34
C GLU A 797 51.30 -11.62 7.97
N CYS A 798 49.98 -11.83 8.00
CA CYS A 798 49.17 -11.93 6.78
C CYS A 798 49.16 -10.59 6.03
N GLY A 799 49.70 -10.59 4.79
CA GLY A 799 49.84 -9.39 3.94
C GLY A 799 51.21 -8.70 4.05
N GLU A 800 52.04 -9.10 5.00
CA GLU A 800 53.38 -8.57 5.20
C GLU A 800 54.32 -9.02 4.05
N ASN A 801 55.18 -8.14 3.53
CA ASN A 801 56.29 -8.51 2.65
C ASN A 801 57.56 -8.74 3.48
N ASP A 802 58.70 -9.07 2.85
CA ASP A 802 59.94 -9.32 3.61
C ASP A 802 60.43 -8.07 4.35
N ASP A 803 60.31 -6.89 3.73
CA ASP A 803 60.85 -5.64 4.28
C ASP A 803 60.01 -5.14 5.48
N LYS A 804 58.68 -5.12 5.34
CA LYS A 804 57.74 -4.81 6.44
C LYS A 804 57.89 -5.79 7.61
N TRP A 805 58.16 -7.07 7.32
CA TRP A 805 58.41 -8.09 8.34
C TRP A 805 59.68 -7.77 9.13
N VAL A 806 60.78 -7.46 8.45
CA VAL A 806 62.02 -7.01 9.09
C VAL A 806 61.76 -5.78 9.96
N GLN A 807 61.16 -4.73 9.38
CA GLN A 807 60.89 -3.47 10.07
C GLN A 807 60.03 -3.67 11.33
N ARG A 808 58.93 -4.42 11.25
CA ARG A 808 58.09 -4.74 12.41
C ARG A 808 58.88 -5.47 13.50
N VAL A 809 59.66 -6.47 13.14
CA VAL A 809 60.44 -7.27 14.10
C VAL A 809 61.56 -6.42 14.72
N GLU A 810 62.14 -5.49 13.97
CA GLU A 810 63.09 -4.49 14.45
C GLU A 810 62.45 -3.51 15.45
N LEU A 811 61.23 -3.02 15.20
CA LEU A 811 60.48 -2.24 16.21
C LEU A 811 60.23 -3.03 17.50
N ILE A 812 59.95 -4.34 17.41
CA ILE A 812 59.79 -5.20 18.59
C ILE A 812 61.12 -5.40 19.31
N HIS A 813 62.24 -5.52 18.59
CA HIS A 813 63.59 -5.58 19.15
C HIS A 813 63.94 -4.28 19.89
N ILE A 814 63.64 -3.11 19.32
CA ILE A 814 63.85 -1.79 19.97
C ILE A 814 62.99 -1.65 21.25
N LEU A 815 61.74 -2.13 21.24
CA LEU A 815 60.87 -2.09 22.43
C LEU A 815 61.29 -3.09 23.51
N HIS A 816 61.87 -4.22 23.13
CA HIS A 816 62.19 -5.33 24.02
C HIS A 816 63.59 -5.92 23.71
N PRO A 817 64.68 -5.14 23.86
CA PRO A 817 66.03 -5.59 23.48
C PRO A 817 66.53 -6.74 24.35
N ASN A 818 66.05 -6.86 25.58
CA ASN A 818 66.49 -7.87 26.54
C ASN A 818 65.69 -9.20 26.48
N LEU A 819 64.87 -9.45 25.45
CA LEU A 819 64.21 -10.76 25.28
C LEU A 819 65.22 -11.85 24.95
N GLY A 820 65.04 -13.03 25.56
CA GLY A 820 65.87 -14.22 25.28
C GLY A 820 65.84 -14.65 23.81
N LEU A 821 64.88 -14.18 23.02
CA LEU A 821 64.85 -14.35 21.56
C LEU A 821 66.13 -13.84 20.87
N TRP A 822 66.73 -12.77 21.39
CA TRP A 822 67.88 -12.09 20.80
C TRP A 822 69.23 -12.59 21.34
N HIS A 823 69.23 -13.23 22.52
CA HIS A 823 70.46 -13.55 23.27
C HIS A 823 70.60 -14.98 23.80
N ASP A 824 69.52 -15.74 23.99
CA ASP A 824 69.63 -17.15 24.40
C ASP A 824 69.91 -18.02 23.17
N ASN A 825 71.07 -18.69 23.16
CA ASN A 825 71.52 -19.54 22.06
C ASN A 825 70.56 -20.70 21.76
N LYS A 826 69.67 -21.06 22.69
CA LYS A 826 68.54 -21.97 22.43
C LYS A 826 67.63 -21.51 21.29
N TYR A 827 67.55 -20.20 21.05
CA TYR A 827 66.68 -19.57 20.06
C TYR A 827 67.42 -18.92 18.88
N SER A 828 68.76 -18.97 18.84
CA SER A 828 69.59 -18.41 17.76
C SER A 828 69.15 -18.85 16.37
N ASN A 829 68.85 -20.15 16.20
CA ASN A 829 68.34 -20.72 14.95
C ASN A 829 66.96 -20.17 14.54
N LEU A 830 66.11 -19.72 15.47
CA LEU A 830 64.85 -19.07 15.12
C LEU A 830 65.08 -17.64 14.63
N ALA A 831 65.97 -16.89 15.29
CA ALA A 831 66.25 -15.49 14.94
C ALA A 831 67.16 -15.34 13.71
N LYS A 832 67.96 -16.34 13.37
CA LYS A 832 68.93 -16.32 12.25
C LYS A 832 68.37 -15.76 10.93
N PRO A 833 67.18 -16.14 10.43
CA PRO A 833 66.62 -15.57 9.19
C PRO A 833 66.31 -14.07 9.27
N PHE A 834 65.98 -13.55 10.47
CA PHE A 834 65.78 -12.11 10.70
C PHE A 834 67.13 -11.39 10.70
N TYR A 835 68.12 -11.89 11.44
CA TYR A 835 69.49 -11.36 11.42
C TYR A 835 70.07 -11.30 10.00
N GLN A 836 69.87 -12.34 9.20
CA GLN A 836 70.29 -12.40 7.78
C GLN A 836 69.70 -11.31 6.90
N LYS A 837 68.52 -10.78 7.25
CA LYS A 837 67.82 -9.74 6.48
C LYS A 837 68.13 -8.34 6.99
N VAL A 838 68.05 -8.10 8.31
CA VAL A 838 68.38 -6.82 8.96
C VAL A 838 69.81 -6.40 8.63
N TYR A 839 70.75 -7.31 8.90
CA TYR A 839 72.18 -7.07 8.69
C TYR A 839 72.63 -7.61 7.33
N ASN A 840 71.75 -7.65 6.32
CA ASN A 840 72.23 -7.72 4.96
C ASN A 840 72.87 -6.36 4.59
N LYS A 841 73.87 -6.39 3.70
CA LYS A 841 74.49 -5.16 3.21
C LYS A 841 73.52 -4.42 2.27
N LEU A 842 73.24 -3.15 2.53
CA LEU A 842 72.41 -2.33 1.65
C LEU A 842 73.20 -1.95 0.38
N SER A 843 72.50 -1.82 -0.75
CA SER A 843 73.14 -1.49 -2.05
C SER A 843 73.75 -0.08 -2.10
N SER A 844 73.26 0.84 -1.27
CA SER A 844 73.74 2.21 -1.13
C SER A 844 74.79 2.40 -0.02
N GLU A 845 75.12 1.34 0.73
CA GLU A 845 75.98 1.39 1.90
C GLU A 845 77.40 0.91 1.54
N ASP A 846 78.43 1.62 2.00
CA ASP A 846 79.82 1.19 1.88
C ASP A 846 80.14 0.07 2.88
N LEU A 847 81.37 -0.45 2.89
CA LEU A 847 81.74 -1.55 3.80
C LEU A 847 81.95 -1.10 5.26
N GLU A 848 82.45 0.12 5.48
CA GLU A 848 82.70 0.64 6.82
C GLU A 848 81.38 0.96 7.53
N THR A 849 80.47 1.67 6.87
CA THR A 849 79.13 1.96 7.38
C THR A 849 78.36 0.67 7.69
N TYR A 850 78.42 -0.32 6.79
CA TYR A 850 77.80 -1.64 6.98
C TYR A 850 78.32 -2.37 8.23
N TYR A 851 79.64 -2.52 8.36
CA TYR A 851 80.23 -3.20 9.50
C TYR A 851 79.97 -2.43 10.80
N LYS A 852 80.04 -1.10 10.79
CA LYS A 852 79.68 -0.26 11.94
C LYS A 852 78.23 -0.45 12.36
N ARG A 853 77.29 -0.54 11.40
CA ARG A 853 75.87 -0.84 11.67
C ARG A 853 75.66 -2.23 12.28
N MET A 854 76.47 -3.22 11.89
CA MET A 854 76.45 -4.55 12.54
C MET A 854 76.98 -4.51 13.98
N THR A 855 78.14 -3.87 14.20
CA THR A 855 78.88 -3.97 15.48
C THR A 855 78.49 -2.93 16.53
N THR A 856 77.75 -1.88 16.19
CA THR A 856 77.31 -0.86 17.17
C THR A 856 76.39 -1.49 18.23
N GLN A 857 76.65 -1.21 19.50
CA GLN A 857 75.79 -1.56 20.64
C GLN A 857 74.65 -0.54 20.76
N TYR A 858 73.41 -0.99 21.00
CA TYR A 858 72.27 -0.08 21.13
C TYR A 858 72.21 0.54 22.54
N ASP A 859 71.68 1.77 22.68
CA ASP A 859 71.64 2.53 23.94
C ASP A 859 70.96 1.81 25.13
N GLN A 860 70.10 0.81 24.86
CA GLN A 860 69.36 0.03 25.86
C GLN A 860 69.80 -1.44 25.94
N GLU A 861 70.86 -1.80 25.20
CA GLU A 861 71.39 -3.16 25.09
C GLU A 861 72.45 -3.41 26.17
N THR A 862 72.16 -4.30 27.11
CA THR A 862 73.13 -4.70 28.15
C THR A 862 74.30 -5.49 27.54
N ASP A 863 75.48 -5.44 28.14
CA ASP A 863 76.69 -6.10 27.64
C ASP A 863 76.50 -7.61 27.36
N ALA A 864 75.69 -8.30 28.18
CA ALA A 864 75.35 -9.70 27.98
C ALA A 864 74.49 -9.94 26.72
N VAL A 865 73.56 -9.03 26.44
CA VAL A 865 72.71 -9.09 25.24
C VAL A 865 73.51 -8.70 24.01
N TYR A 866 74.32 -7.66 24.08
CA TYR A 866 75.24 -7.26 23.00
C TYR A 866 76.20 -8.37 22.62
N LEU A 867 76.87 -8.99 23.61
CA LEU A 867 77.75 -10.14 23.42
C LEU A 867 77.02 -11.27 22.68
N ALA A 868 75.80 -11.60 23.12
CA ALA A 868 75.04 -12.70 22.54
C ALA A 868 74.49 -12.39 21.14
N ARG A 869 73.96 -11.18 20.90
CA ARG A 869 73.58 -10.72 19.56
C ARG A 869 74.77 -10.80 18.60
N MET A 870 75.93 -10.33 19.05
CA MET A 870 77.15 -10.35 18.25
C MET A 870 77.66 -11.77 17.99
N ASN A 871 77.53 -12.72 18.93
CA ASN A 871 77.75 -14.15 18.67
C ASN A 871 76.81 -14.68 17.56
N VAL A 872 75.52 -14.33 17.61
CA VAL A 872 74.56 -14.74 16.56
C VAL A 872 74.91 -14.09 15.21
N CYS A 873 75.34 -12.83 15.17
CA CYS A 873 75.85 -12.19 13.96
C CYS A 873 77.11 -12.89 13.43
N GLU A 874 78.05 -13.26 14.30
CA GLU A 874 79.29 -13.96 13.96
C GLU A 874 79.04 -15.37 13.40
N GLU A 875 78.12 -16.14 13.99
CA GLU A 875 77.68 -17.44 13.46
C GLU A 875 76.82 -17.34 12.19
N THR A 876 76.13 -16.22 11.99
CA THR A 876 75.23 -16.00 10.85
C THR A 876 75.97 -15.48 9.62
N PHE A 877 76.97 -14.65 9.84
CA PHE A 877 77.75 -13.97 8.82
C PHE A 877 79.24 -14.34 8.90
N SER A 878 79.53 -15.58 9.28
CA SER A 878 80.86 -16.13 9.50
C SER A 878 81.84 -15.95 8.34
N SER A 879 81.32 -15.84 7.11
CA SER A 879 82.11 -15.60 5.89
C SER A 879 82.48 -14.13 5.63
N LEU A 880 82.02 -13.18 6.44
CA LEU A 880 82.37 -11.76 6.27
C LEU A 880 83.83 -11.51 6.68
N PRO A 881 84.61 -10.74 5.88
CA PRO A 881 85.93 -10.24 6.28
C PRO A 881 85.95 -9.37 7.55
N LEU A 882 84.78 -8.98 8.07
CA LEU A 882 84.60 -8.33 9.36
C LEU A 882 85.44 -9.02 10.45
N TRP A 883 85.23 -10.33 10.64
CA TRP A 883 85.76 -11.12 11.76
C TRP A 883 87.26 -11.43 11.69
N SER A 884 87.92 -11.20 10.55
CA SER A 884 89.30 -11.61 10.32
C SER A 884 90.22 -10.49 9.81
N ASN A 885 89.70 -9.41 9.22
CA ASN A 885 90.54 -8.32 8.75
C ASN A 885 90.93 -7.37 9.89
N PHE A 886 92.24 -7.09 10.00
CA PHE A 886 92.81 -6.16 10.98
C PHE A 886 92.28 -4.73 10.84
N GLU A 887 91.94 -4.29 9.63
CA GLU A 887 91.37 -2.96 9.39
C GLU A 887 90.01 -2.75 10.11
N ASN A 888 89.28 -3.84 10.41
CA ASN A 888 88.00 -3.80 11.13
C ASN A 888 88.17 -3.95 12.65
N PHE A 889 89.40 -4.04 13.18
CA PHE A 889 89.65 -4.37 14.59
C PHE A 889 88.98 -3.39 15.56
N ASP A 890 89.04 -2.08 15.28
CA ASP A 890 88.42 -1.07 16.15
C ASP A 890 86.89 -1.17 16.19
N LEU A 891 86.24 -1.69 15.13
CA LEU A 891 84.80 -1.97 15.10
C LEU A 891 84.42 -3.20 15.92
N LEU A 892 85.32 -4.19 16.04
CA LEU A 892 85.10 -5.43 16.79
C LEU A 892 85.58 -5.37 18.24
N LYS A 893 86.45 -4.41 18.58
CA LYS A 893 87.05 -4.26 19.91
C LYS A 893 86.04 -4.28 21.07
N PRO A 894 84.85 -3.63 21.02
CA PRO A 894 83.87 -3.72 22.10
C PRO A 894 83.35 -5.15 22.28
N TYR A 895 83.00 -5.83 21.18
CA TYR A 895 82.51 -7.21 21.18
C TYR A 895 83.58 -8.20 21.67
N TYR A 896 84.79 -8.13 21.12
CA TYR A 896 85.88 -9.04 21.50
C TYR A 896 86.33 -8.82 22.95
N ASN A 897 86.26 -7.60 23.50
CA ASN A 897 86.51 -7.35 24.93
C ASN A 897 85.56 -8.15 25.82
N LEU A 898 84.28 -8.25 25.43
CA LEU A 898 83.27 -9.00 26.18
C LEU A 898 83.38 -10.51 25.94
N LYS A 899 83.56 -10.94 24.68
CA LYS A 899 83.68 -12.37 24.32
C LYS A 899 84.89 -13.03 24.96
N TYR A 900 86.03 -12.34 24.93
CA TYR A 900 87.32 -12.83 25.42
C TYR A 900 87.68 -12.30 26.81
N ALA A 901 86.73 -11.71 27.55
CA ALA A 901 86.91 -11.43 28.98
C ALA A 901 87.16 -12.74 29.76
N LYS A 902 88.05 -12.70 30.76
CA LYS A 902 88.27 -13.82 31.69
C LYS A 902 87.06 -14.00 32.60
N GLN A 903 86.53 -15.22 32.66
CA GLN A 903 85.33 -15.54 33.44
C GLN A 903 85.66 -15.67 34.94
N ALA A 904 84.69 -15.38 35.80
CA ALA A 904 84.87 -15.46 37.25
C ALA A 904 85.12 -16.92 37.70
N GLY A 905 86.27 -17.17 38.33
CA GLY A 905 86.70 -18.52 38.74
C GLY A 905 87.36 -19.36 37.64
N GLU A 906 87.52 -18.82 36.42
CA GLU A 906 88.21 -19.51 35.32
C GLU A 906 89.72 -19.61 35.60
N THR A 907 90.28 -20.82 35.46
CA THR A 907 91.73 -21.00 35.60
C THR A 907 92.45 -20.37 34.41
N ASP A 908 93.68 -19.90 34.62
CA ASP A 908 94.48 -19.28 33.56
C ASP A 908 94.68 -20.18 32.32
N LYS A 909 94.79 -21.48 32.57
CA LYS A 909 94.93 -22.50 31.52
C LYS A 909 93.64 -22.68 30.70
N ASP A 910 92.49 -22.63 31.35
CA ASP A 910 91.20 -22.78 30.68
C ASP A 910 90.83 -21.49 29.94
N TYR A 911 91.11 -20.33 30.55
CA TYR A 911 91.01 -19.02 29.93
C TYR A 911 91.83 -18.94 28.63
N PHE A 912 93.13 -19.24 28.70
CA PHE A 912 93.98 -19.22 27.52
C PHE A 912 93.57 -20.29 26.49
N GLY A 913 93.15 -21.47 26.96
CA GLY A 913 92.58 -22.51 26.10
C GLY A 913 91.32 -22.07 25.35
N ARG A 914 90.51 -21.17 25.92
CA ARG A 914 89.34 -20.56 25.29
C ARG A 914 89.71 -19.44 24.31
N LEU A 915 90.68 -18.58 24.63
CA LEU A 915 91.19 -17.55 23.71
C LEU A 915 91.65 -18.16 22.37
N VAL A 916 92.34 -19.30 22.46
CA VAL A 916 92.99 -19.97 21.33
C VAL A 916 92.17 -21.11 20.70
N ALA A 917 90.98 -21.41 21.23
CA ALA A 917 90.12 -22.45 20.67
C ALA A 917 89.73 -22.12 19.21
N ARG A 918 89.60 -23.12 18.34
CA ARG A 918 88.96 -22.93 17.04
C ARG A 918 87.46 -22.70 17.23
N GLU A 919 86.97 -21.71 16.53
CA GLU A 919 85.57 -21.32 16.49
C GLU A 919 84.87 -21.87 15.24
N SER A 920 83.54 -21.90 15.26
CA SER A 920 82.72 -22.42 14.15
C SER A 920 82.90 -21.64 12.82
N TYR A 921 83.35 -20.40 12.90
CA TYR A 921 83.60 -19.50 11.77
C TYR A 921 85.07 -19.44 11.33
N ASP A 922 85.97 -20.19 11.99
CA ASP A 922 87.35 -20.41 11.55
C ASP A 922 87.39 -21.40 10.37
N VAL A 923 86.65 -21.09 9.30
CA VAL A 923 86.37 -21.98 8.15
C VAL A 923 87.61 -22.30 7.29
N SER A 924 88.71 -21.60 7.53
CA SER A 924 90.04 -21.94 7.02
C SER A 924 91.12 -21.65 8.05
N ASP A 925 92.26 -22.30 7.88
CA ASP A 925 93.47 -22.08 8.68
C ASP A 925 93.96 -20.62 8.62
N ASP A 926 93.77 -19.94 7.47
CA ASP A 926 94.12 -18.53 7.30
C ASP A 926 93.17 -17.58 8.05
N ILE A 927 91.89 -17.93 8.17
CA ILE A 927 90.88 -17.17 8.93
C ILE A 927 91.11 -17.38 10.43
N TYR A 928 91.38 -18.62 10.85
CA TYR A 928 91.81 -18.96 12.22
C TYR A 928 93.01 -18.11 12.66
N ALA A 929 94.08 -18.10 11.86
CA ALA A 929 95.28 -17.33 12.18
C ALA A 929 95.03 -15.82 12.18
N GLN A 930 94.16 -15.32 11.31
CA GLN A 930 93.75 -13.91 11.30
C GLN A 930 92.98 -13.51 12.55
N ARG A 931 91.92 -14.24 12.91
CA ARG A 931 91.14 -14.00 14.14
C ARG A 931 92.05 -14.03 15.36
N LEU A 932 92.88 -15.06 15.50
CA LEU A 932 93.82 -15.19 16.62
C LEU A 932 94.79 -14.03 16.74
N TYR A 933 95.25 -13.46 15.62
CA TYR A 933 96.08 -12.26 15.64
C TYR A 933 95.30 -11.06 16.23
N LEU A 934 94.00 -10.91 15.93
CA LEU A 934 93.14 -9.90 16.56
C LEU A 934 92.91 -10.17 18.05
N VAL A 935 92.69 -11.43 18.45
CA VAL A 935 92.57 -11.81 19.87
C VAL A 935 93.88 -11.55 20.61
N GLN A 936 95.04 -11.85 20.01
CA GLN A 936 96.36 -11.56 20.55
C GLN A 936 96.60 -10.04 20.67
N LEU A 937 96.23 -9.25 19.67
CA LEU A 937 96.31 -7.78 19.74
C LEU A 937 95.49 -7.21 20.91
N LEU A 938 94.31 -7.79 21.17
CA LEU A 938 93.45 -7.38 22.27
C LEU A 938 93.95 -7.84 23.64
N THR A 939 94.56 -9.03 23.71
CA THR A 939 95.00 -9.69 24.94
C THR A 939 96.52 -9.80 25.04
N SER A 940 97.26 -8.85 24.45
CA SER A 940 98.73 -8.86 24.36
C SER A 940 99.44 -8.55 25.68
N SER A 941 98.70 -8.17 26.72
CA SER A 941 99.15 -8.17 28.12
C SER A 941 99.10 -9.56 28.79
N CYS A 942 98.54 -10.58 28.12
CA CYS A 942 98.40 -11.93 28.65
C CYS A 942 99.68 -12.74 28.42
N ASP A 943 100.44 -13.02 29.48
CA ASP A 943 101.75 -13.68 29.43
C ASP A 943 101.73 -15.06 28.72
N PHE A 944 100.59 -15.76 28.71
CA PHE A 944 100.45 -17.09 28.11
C PHE A 944 100.64 -17.13 26.58
N TRP A 945 100.49 -16.01 25.86
CA TRP A 945 100.85 -15.92 24.44
C TRP A 945 102.33 -16.15 24.16
N TYR A 946 103.16 -15.98 25.20
CA TYR A 946 104.61 -15.87 25.16
C TYR A 946 105.30 -17.00 25.92
N ASP A 947 104.55 -17.81 26.66
CA ASP A 947 105.05 -18.94 27.43
C ASP A 947 105.30 -20.16 26.52
N ALA A 948 106.54 -20.68 26.57
CA ALA A 948 106.96 -21.86 25.81
C ALA A 948 106.18 -23.15 26.17
N GLN A 949 105.64 -23.26 27.38
CA GLN A 949 104.80 -24.39 27.80
C GLN A 949 103.43 -24.38 27.09
N TYR A 950 102.85 -23.19 26.90
CA TYR A 950 101.57 -23.03 26.21
C TYR A 950 101.76 -23.00 24.69
N TYR A 951 102.92 -22.57 24.20
CA TYR A 951 103.27 -22.55 22.78
C TYR A 951 103.06 -23.91 22.09
N GLU A 952 103.74 -24.97 22.53
CA GLU A 952 103.66 -26.29 21.87
C GLU A 952 102.25 -26.89 21.89
N LYS A 953 101.42 -26.53 22.88
CA LYS A 953 100.07 -27.07 23.04
C LYS A 953 98.97 -26.28 22.34
N TYR A 954 99.12 -24.96 22.25
CA TYR A 954 98.03 -24.05 21.88
C TYR A 954 98.37 -23.11 20.71
N THR A 955 99.52 -22.42 20.74
CA THR A 955 99.83 -21.34 19.77
C THR A 955 100.83 -21.71 18.67
N LYS A 956 101.44 -22.89 18.70
CA LYS A 956 102.35 -23.35 17.63
C LYS A 956 101.70 -23.34 16.25
N THR A 957 100.50 -23.92 16.13
CA THR A 957 99.73 -23.93 14.87
C THR A 957 99.40 -22.51 14.41
N PHE A 958 99.04 -21.62 15.34
CA PHE A 958 98.81 -20.20 15.07
C PHE A 958 100.07 -19.53 14.49
N TYR A 959 101.19 -19.59 15.21
CA TYR A 959 102.42 -18.92 14.78
C TYR A 959 102.98 -19.51 13.47
N SER A 960 102.80 -20.81 13.19
CA SER A 960 103.20 -21.40 11.90
C SER A 960 102.31 -20.97 10.74
N LEU A 961 100.99 -20.82 10.95
CA LEU A 961 100.07 -20.32 9.93
C LEU A 961 100.23 -18.81 9.69
N TYR A 962 100.39 -18.04 10.77
CA TYR A 962 100.73 -16.62 10.74
C TYR A 962 102.06 -16.39 10.01
N TYR A 963 103.08 -17.22 10.27
CA TYR A 963 104.34 -17.22 9.51
C TYR A 963 104.12 -17.50 8.02
N ARG A 964 103.36 -18.55 7.66
CA ARG A 964 103.10 -18.91 6.25
C ARG A 964 102.42 -17.77 5.48
N LYS A 965 101.56 -16.99 6.14
CA LYS A 965 100.97 -15.79 5.54
C LYS A 965 101.99 -14.66 5.39
N LEU A 966 102.80 -14.39 6.42
CA LEU A 966 103.89 -13.40 6.40
C LEU A 966 104.95 -13.70 5.31
N GLU A 967 105.23 -14.98 5.04
CA GLU A 967 106.17 -15.44 4.01
C GLU A 967 105.71 -15.11 2.57
N SER A 968 104.43 -14.81 2.36
CA SER A 968 103.89 -14.33 1.08
C SER A 968 104.05 -12.81 0.84
N GLU A 969 104.50 -12.07 1.87
CA GLU A 969 104.72 -10.63 1.81
C GLU A 969 106.21 -10.30 1.55
N SER A 970 106.54 -9.05 1.22
CA SER A 970 107.94 -8.67 1.01
C SER A 970 108.76 -8.80 2.31
N CYS A 971 110.02 -9.24 2.18
CA CYS A 971 110.91 -9.55 3.30
C CYS A 971 111.04 -8.43 4.35
N ASP A 972 110.99 -7.17 3.91
CA ASP A 972 111.13 -6.01 4.80
C ASP A 972 109.81 -5.68 5.55
N GLY A 973 108.64 -5.98 4.95
CA GLY A 973 107.33 -5.65 5.52
C GLY A 973 106.87 -6.63 6.61
N TRP A 974 107.15 -7.93 6.43
CA TRP A 974 106.75 -8.94 7.41
C TRP A 974 107.62 -8.89 8.67
N LEU A 975 108.94 -8.65 8.53
CA LEU A 975 109.84 -8.55 9.69
C LEU A 975 109.48 -7.36 10.56
N ALA A 976 109.12 -6.23 9.94
CA ALA A 976 108.61 -5.07 10.64
C ALA A 976 107.37 -5.43 11.48
N ARG A 977 106.35 -6.09 10.90
CA ARG A 977 105.18 -6.59 11.64
C ARG A 977 105.55 -7.55 12.77
N ALA A 978 106.43 -8.52 12.50
CA ALA A 978 106.82 -9.53 13.48
C ALA A 978 107.50 -8.92 14.72
N ILE A 979 108.29 -7.85 14.56
CA ILE A 979 108.96 -7.17 15.68
C ILE A 979 108.18 -5.96 16.24
N THR A 980 107.09 -5.52 15.64
CA THR A 980 106.23 -4.46 16.19
C THR A 980 105.75 -4.83 17.59
N LEU A 981 105.91 -3.93 18.56
CA LEU A 981 105.36 -4.09 19.91
C LEU A 981 103.83 -4.03 19.86
N LEU A 982 103.15 -5.04 20.41
CA LEU A 982 101.68 -5.07 20.47
C LEU A 982 101.15 -4.15 21.60
N PRO A 983 99.89 -3.68 21.55
CA PRO A 983 99.36 -2.73 22.54
C PRO A 983 99.37 -3.26 23.98
N GLY A 984 100.24 -2.71 24.84
CA GLY A 984 100.37 -3.17 26.23
C GLY A 984 101.26 -4.41 26.42
N GLU A 985 101.91 -4.88 25.35
CA GLU A 985 102.95 -5.90 25.41
C GLU A 985 104.24 -5.33 26.04
N THR A 986 104.90 -6.10 26.90
CA THR A 986 106.20 -5.72 27.47
C THR A 986 107.32 -6.03 26.47
N ASN A 987 108.44 -5.30 26.55
CA ASN A 987 109.63 -5.60 25.73
C ASN A 987 110.06 -7.08 25.85
N GLU A 988 109.96 -7.66 27.05
CA GLU A 988 110.30 -9.07 27.32
C GLU A 988 109.35 -10.05 26.61
N ASN A 989 108.04 -9.78 26.65
CA ASN A 989 107.05 -10.61 25.98
C ASN A 989 107.13 -10.49 24.45
N ALA A 990 107.43 -9.31 23.93
CA ALA A 990 107.68 -9.13 22.51
C ALA A 990 108.93 -9.90 22.03
N ILE A 991 110.01 -9.93 22.83
CA ILE A 991 111.18 -10.79 22.57
C ILE A 991 110.78 -12.27 22.55
N LYS A 992 110.00 -12.73 23.54
CA LYS A 992 109.47 -14.10 23.57
C LYS A 992 108.61 -14.40 22.34
N ARG A 993 107.72 -13.50 21.92
CA ARG A 993 106.92 -13.63 20.69
C ARG A 993 107.78 -13.79 19.46
N VAL A 994 108.79 -12.95 19.29
CA VAL A 994 109.76 -13.04 18.18
C VAL A 994 110.50 -14.38 18.21
N ALA A 995 110.88 -14.89 19.39
CA ALA A 995 111.45 -16.22 19.53
C ALA A 995 110.48 -17.34 19.08
N LEU A 996 109.21 -17.25 19.47
CA LEU A 996 108.18 -18.23 19.12
C LEU A 996 107.84 -18.19 17.62
N ILE A 997 107.77 -17.00 16.99
CA ILE A 997 107.60 -16.88 15.53
C ILE A 997 108.82 -17.48 14.81
N LYS A 998 110.06 -17.17 15.24
CA LYS A 998 111.29 -17.76 14.66
C LYS A 998 111.35 -19.29 14.81
N ARG A 999 110.81 -19.82 15.92
CA ARG A 999 110.68 -21.27 16.16
C ARG A 999 109.60 -21.90 15.28
N ALA A 1000 108.48 -21.21 15.08
CA ALA A 1000 107.38 -21.64 14.22
C ALA A 1000 107.76 -21.61 12.73
N SER A 1001 108.68 -20.71 12.34
CA SER A 1001 109.24 -20.57 11.00
C SER A 1001 110.36 -21.57 10.68
N GLY A 1002 110.55 -22.63 11.46
CA GLY A 1002 111.54 -23.69 11.20
C GLY A 1002 112.99 -23.22 11.04
N ASN A 1003 113.36 -22.06 11.60
CA ASN A 1003 114.63 -21.36 11.34
C ASN A 1003 114.92 -21.06 9.85
N CYS A 1004 113.90 -20.97 8.98
CA CYS A 1004 114.04 -20.58 7.57
C CYS A 1004 114.76 -19.23 7.40
N GLY A 1005 115.63 -19.14 6.38
CA GLY A 1005 116.69 -18.13 6.25
C GLY A 1005 116.30 -16.67 5.97
N CYS A 1006 115.05 -16.27 6.19
CA CYS A 1006 114.57 -14.90 5.97
C CYS A 1006 114.92 -13.94 7.11
N TRP A 1007 115.25 -14.45 8.30
CA TRP A 1007 115.77 -13.68 9.43
C TRP A 1007 117.24 -13.26 9.18
N THR A 1008 117.47 -12.31 8.28
CA THR A 1008 118.82 -11.75 8.03
C THR A 1008 119.07 -10.50 8.86
N LEU A 1009 120.34 -10.29 9.27
CA LEU A 1009 120.74 -9.07 9.98
C LEU A 1009 120.48 -7.82 9.11
N ASP A 1010 120.56 -7.94 7.78
CA ASP A 1010 120.26 -6.87 6.82
C ASP A 1010 118.81 -6.39 6.90
N ALA A 1011 117.84 -7.31 6.95
CA ALA A 1011 116.43 -6.96 7.13
C ALA A 1011 116.20 -6.25 8.48
N LEU A 1012 116.82 -6.73 9.57
CA LEU A 1012 116.74 -6.04 10.87
C LEU A 1012 117.39 -4.64 10.84
N ASN A 1013 118.49 -4.47 10.10
CA ASN A 1013 119.16 -3.18 9.93
C ASN A 1013 118.25 -2.18 9.18
N LYS A 1014 117.52 -2.62 8.15
CA LYS A 1014 116.54 -1.80 7.42
C LYS A 1014 115.38 -1.37 8.32
N VAL A 1015 114.84 -2.27 9.12
CA VAL A 1015 113.78 -1.91 10.10
C VAL A 1015 114.34 -0.99 11.21
N GLN A 1016 115.61 -1.13 11.62
CA GLN A 1016 116.23 -0.14 12.52
C GLN A 1016 116.35 1.25 11.86
N ALA A 1017 116.68 1.30 10.57
CA ALA A 1017 116.85 2.54 9.83
C ALA A 1017 115.53 3.33 9.65
N SER A 1018 114.37 2.67 9.71
CA SER A 1018 113.06 3.35 9.67
C SER A 1018 112.71 4.14 10.93
N GLN A 1019 113.50 4.00 12.01
CA GLN A 1019 113.27 4.62 13.33
C GLN A 1019 111.93 4.27 14.02
N ALA A 1020 111.20 3.26 13.51
CA ALA A 1020 109.86 2.91 14.02
C ALA A 1020 109.84 2.35 15.47
N PHE A 1021 111.00 2.01 16.03
CA PHE A 1021 111.13 1.36 17.35
C PHE A 1021 112.31 1.92 18.16
N SER A 1022 112.28 1.77 19.48
CA SER A 1022 113.36 2.24 20.35
C SER A 1022 114.69 1.52 20.07
N LYS A 1023 115.80 2.24 20.22
CA LYS A 1023 117.15 1.70 19.95
C LYS A 1023 117.48 0.55 20.91
N GLU A 1024 116.99 0.66 22.13
CA GLU A 1024 117.10 -0.32 23.21
C GLU A 1024 116.41 -1.62 22.81
N TYR A 1025 115.15 -1.56 22.38
CA TYR A 1025 114.37 -2.74 21.98
C TYR A 1025 114.97 -3.46 20.76
N ILE A 1026 115.36 -2.71 19.72
CA ILE A 1026 116.03 -3.28 18.55
C ILE A 1026 117.41 -3.87 18.90
N SER A 1027 118.14 -3.28 19.85
CA SER A 1027 119.41 -3.82 20.36
C SER A 1027 119.22 -5.17 21.06
N VAL A 1028 118.15 -5.34 21.84
CA VAL A 1028 117.84 -6.62 22.49
C VAL A 1028 117.41 -7.68 21.47
N ILE A 1029 116.59 -7.33 20.47
CA ILE A 1029 116.25 -8.28 19.38
C ILE A 1029 117.49 -8.67 18.56
N ARG A 1030 118.37 -7.72 18.23
CA ARG A 1030 119.64 -8.00 17.53
C ARG A 1030 120.49 -8.99 18.32
N SER A 1031 120.74 -8.70 19.59
CA SER A 1031 121.62 -9.53 20.45
C SER A 1031 121.01 -10.89 20.80
N SER A 1032 119.68 -10.99 20.90
CA SER A 1032 118.98 -12.22 21.27
C SER A 1032 118.80 -13.22 20.10
N PHE A 1033 118.74 -12.75 18.84
CA PHE A 1033 118.37 -13.60 17.70
C PHE A 1033 119.38 -13.66 16.55
N PHE A 1034 120.36 -12.76 16.50
CA PHE A 1034 121.32 -12.64 15.39
C PHE A 1034 122.76 -12.75 15.91
N VAL A 1035 123.25 -13.99 16.05
CA VAL A 1035 124.62 -14.26 16.48
C VAL A 1035 125.60 -13.96 15.34
N SER A 1036 126.55 -13.06 15.58
CA SER A 1036 127.59 -12.69 14.62
C SER A 1036 128.70 -13.73 14.53
N TYR A 1037 128.92 -14.31 13.36
CA TYR A 1037 130.16 -15.01 13.03
C TYR A 1037 131.15 -14.08 12.32
N SER A 1038 132.42 -14.10 12.74
CA SER A 1038 133.47 -13.22 12.23
C SER A 1038 134.65 -13.99 11.64
N LYS A 1039 135.10 -13.58 10.45
CA LYS A 1039 136.32 -14.01 9.71
C LYS A 1039 136.27 -15.46 9.15
N SER A 1040 136.83 -15.78 7.98
CA SER A 1040 137.63 -14.99 7.00
C SER A 1040 137.68 -15.64 5.60
N SER A 1041 138.26 -14.89 4.64
CA SER A 1041 138.98 -15.34 3.42
C SER A 1041 138.23 -15.95 2.21
N SER A 1042 137.98 -15.05 1.23
CA SER A 1042 138.45 -15.08 -0.18
C SER A 1042 137.85 -15.99 -1.28
N SER A 1043 137.96 -15.44 -2.51
CA SER A 1043 137.92 -16.04 -3.86
C SER A 1043 136.59 -16.54 -4.47
N SER A 1044 135.91 -15.61 -5.13
CA SER A 1044 135.64 -15.59 -6.60
C SER A 1044 134.80 -16.67 -7.33
N SER A 1045 133.91 -16.13 -8.16
CA SER A 1045 133.55 -16.53 -9.54
C SER A 1045 132.66 -17.76 -9.82
N SER A 1046 131.42 -17.42 -10.18
CA SER A 1046 130.69 -17.81 -11.42
C SER A 1046 130.16 -19.23 -11.68
N SER A 1047 128.91 -19.22 -12.15
CA SER A 1047 128.30 -20.06 -13.20
C SER A 1047 127.99 -21.55 -12.93
N THR A 1048 126.70 -21.78 -12.63
CA THR A 1048 125.75 -22.71 -13.31
C THR A 1048 126.04 -24.21 -13.47
N LYS A 1049 124.95 -24.96 -13.23
CA LYS A 1049 124.56 -26.28 -13.78
C LYS A 1049 125.06 -27.56 -13.08
N SER A 1050 124.07 -28.15 -12.39
CA SER A 1050 123.52 -29.49 -12.69
C SER A 1050 124.14 -30.76 -12.11
N ALA A 1051 123.22 -31.50 -11.46
CA ALA A 1051 123.02 -32.95 -11.52
C ALA A 1051 123.76 -33.88 -10.53
N THR A 1052 122.95 -34.75 -9.90
CA THR A 1052 123.17 -36.18 -9.59
C THR A 1052 124.40 -36.52 -8.72
N SER A 1053 124.19 -36.90 -7.45
CA SER A 1053 124.09 -38.30 -6.96
C SER A 1053 125.41 -39.09 -7.12
N GLU A 1054 125.91 -39.84 -6.16
CA GLU A 1054 125.42 -40.28 -4.84
C GLU A 1054 126.62 -40.93 -4.13
N GLN A 1055 126.71 -40.82 -2.78
CA GLN A 1055 127.41 -41.78 -1.89
C GLN A 1055 128.93 -42.05 -2.14
N ASN A 1056 129.76 -42.40 -1.15
CA ASN A 1056 129.53 -42.87 0.22
C ASN A 1056 130.75 -42.56 1.11
N GLU A 1057 130.53 -42.55 2.44
CA GLU A 1057 131.49 -42.86 3.53
C GLU A 1057 132.78 -41.98 3.65
N ASP A 1058 133.23 -41.55 4.84
CA ASP A 1058 133.25 -42.30 6.11
C ASP A 1058 133.01 -41.47 7.39
N VAL A 1059 132.84 -42.16 8.53
CA VAL A 1059 132.21 -41.71 9.78
C VAL A 1059 133.18 -41.41 10.93
N VAL A 1060 132.97 -40.32 11.71
CA VAL A 1060 133.01 -40.17 13.21
C VAL A 1060 132.49 -38.74 13.54
N VAL A 1061 131.27 -38.44 14.00
CA VAL A 1061 130.51 -38.78 15.25
C VAL A 1061 131.12 -38.25 16.56
N ILE A 1062 130.72 -37.04 16.97
CA ILE A 1062 130.28 -36.62 18.33
C ILE A 1062 129.15 -35.55 18.15
N GLN A 1063 128.31 -35.24 19.15
CA GLN A 1063 126.99 -35.86 19.32
C GLN A 1063 125.99 -34.91 20.04
N ARG A 1064 124.89 -34.53 19.37
CA ARG A 1064 123.65 -33.88 19.89
C ARG A 1064 123.74 -32.43 20.45
N GLY A 1065 122.72 -31.60 20.29
CA GLY A 1065 121.50 -31.77 19.46
C GLY A 1065 120.32 -30.89 19.88
N GLY A 1066 119.22 -30.95 19.11
CA GLY A 1066 117.90 -30.42 19.49
C GLY A 1066 117.25 -29.48 18.47
N CYS A 1067 116.53 -30.07 17.50
CA CYS A 1067 115.71 -29.43 16.46
C CYS A 1067 116.44 -28.59 15.42
#